data_AF-A0A952QLM2-F1
#
_entry.id   AF-A0A952QLM2-F1
#
_cell.length_a   1.000
_cell.length_b   1.000
_cell.length_c   1.000
_cell.angle_alpha   90.00
_cell.angle_beta   90.00
_cell.angle_gamma   90.00
#
_symmetry.space_group_name_H-M   'P 1'
#
loop_
_entity.id
_entity.type
_entity.pdbx_description
1 polymer ?
#
loop_
_entity_poly.entity_id
_entity_poly.type
_entity_poly.pdbx_seq_one_letter_code
_entity_poly.pdbx_strand_id
1 'polypeptide(L)'
;MSGDYSRKRFNPEKHYQGVLRQQGRVDLDADWNEYVDLQDRRWRAETIDVVGRCGVPAETPEGFKIDVSGGELTLGQGRMYVDGYVAENHGTAPALDATIEEQYGTAALSVKDQPFGGPVTVPPQVRSLVYLDVWRREVTYLQAPDLIEPAVNVDTTSRNQTAWQVRILSGIPADVNCETPLEDIPGWPTGNRLSSARLTTTTVAVTTDPDPCLVPPTGGYRGLENHLYRIEVHSATNTTAKVKWSRENAHVSAAIVEIMAGRTTVRVESLGRDNVLRFKTGDWVEFTSDTREFARLPGEMRKVTVDDTNKTLTFTPALPIVDFPQGVPDATKHLRVIRWDQTGIVRKPDGSQLVNLDLTTDGLIELSAANPSFVLEHGVQATLTVQAGGTPHSGDYWCFAARTADAEIERLNVAPPLGLYHHFCHLAIIEADGEIHDCRTVFPPLTELTPGCCTVVVRPGEDIQAAIDSLPEAGGCVCLKVGEHEIEAPIRIEQSHVSLHGETVGARVVRKNGTELLHIGHPDGLLLEHVTVTGLSFLLRTKVQQGQGLQAMIAIDRCRDATIERSVLHAQVLNQVAGLVVSRSTDVRVMNCVVDNVQYGLWTLADSMGLVIVGNSFDAANKRQSDGGLVGLLLQDLSFPARIEDNRLVGFVFGIVLNNGLLTGTPFSLAAGSTISGNSIVRLGAEVEAGTLKAFGIDCAADGCAISENILLYNSPEYGGISVSGRNTVVERNQLRSMLKEAGSVRPIALLLARLGGNGSLGSFGGRLSGNLVLGVQEGIVVFGNEGAEVLDNRVESEGQEVGFGILLGASSRVRVQGNRLTNTAWPIASSGGTANVLADNSLVRGGGGITAVFHTSLTCSQNRVEDMRHWGILSLVGFAKCALTENRVLNCGYQQAPSIGIGASVQLGELCVESCEVMNTGVSPDNTTISALSWGIIADLILEARVQSNLITYANAALLDGNQEHRALWMRGWLEQVINFGAGQVVFGFSAQILDNKFLGPGRTALVEVSQQNVSDNLFRRFERLFFSNNFCWHASVAAQGTATVSLSARSAIVMGNHIKTNVPIPSVDFHGMKDAVYMGNLAQANPVNFGGIPSPVSGFNRP
;
A
#
# COMPACT_ATOMS: atom_id res chain seq x y z
N MET A 1 1.87 9.20 -38.00
CA MET A 1 1.59 7.84 -37.51
C MET A 1 0.32 7.32 -38.13
N SER A 2 0.36 6.34 -39.02
CA SER A 2 -0.80 5.83 -39.77
C SER A 2 -0.87 4.31 -39.83
N GLY A 3 -0.26 3.59 -38.89
CA GLY A 3 -0.48 2.14 -38.78
C GLY A 3 -1.95 1.78 -38.50
N ASP A 4 -2.35 0.57 -38.91
CA ASP A 4 -3.63 -0.02 -38.55
C ASP A 4 -3.56 -0.54 -37.10
N TYR A 5 -4.29 0.13 -36.20
CA TYR A 5 -4.22 -0.12 -34.77
C TYR A 5 -5.61 -0.23 -34.16
N SER A 6 -5.78 -1.14 -33.22
CA SER A 6 -7.07 -1.32 -32.55
C SER A 6 -7.34 -0.19 -31.54
N ARG A 7 -6.33 0.24 -30.76
CA ARG A 7 -6.44 1.29 -29.74
C ARG A 7 -5.07 1.85 -29.32
N LYS A 8 -5.04 3.10 -28.85
CA LYS A 8 -3.92 3.69 -28.10
C LYS A 8 -4.29 3.83 -26.63
N ARG A 9 -3.58 3.14 -25.73
CA ARG A 9 -3.97 3.02 -24.30
C ARG A 9 -3.06 3.75 -23.31
N PHE A 10 -1.84 4.06 -23.72
CA PHE A 10 -0.84 4.66 -22.86
C PHE A 10 -1.38 5.92 -22.16
N ASN A 11 -1.39 5.89 -20.82
CA ASN A 11 -1.73 7.03 -19.99
C ASN A 11 -0.68 7.15 -18.86
N PRO A 12 0.13 8.21 -18.84
CA PRO A 12 1.17 8.38 -17.82
C PRO A 12 0.62 8.52 -16.40
N GLU A 13 -0.63 8.96 -16.19
CA GLU A 13 -1.24 9.16 -14.86
C GLU A 13 -1.52 7.85 -14.12
N LYS A 14 -1.56 6.71 -14.84
CA LYS A 14 -1.82 5.40 -14.23
C LYS A 14 -0.60 4.75 -13.58
N HIS A 15 0.59 5.31 -13.82
CA HIS A 15 1.87 4.82 -13.29
C HIS A 15 2.15 3.34 -13.59
N TYR A 16 1.67 2.82 -14.72
CA TYR A 16 2.02 1.48 -15.18
C TYR A 16 3.50 1.41 -15.57
N GLN A 17 4.12 0.26 -15.36
CA GLN A 17 5.55 0.03 -15.65
C GLN A 17 5.82 -1.04 -16.71
N GLY A 18 4.78 -1.74 -17.17
CA GLY A 18 4.88 -2.79 -18.17
C GLY A 18 3.57 -3.52 -18.37
N VAL A 19 3.55 -4.44 -19.33
CA VAL A 19 2.39 -5.27 -19.68
C VAL A 19 2.74 -6.74 -19.47
N LEU A 20 1.86 -7.49 -18.81
CA LEU A 20 2.07 -8.91 -18.51
C LEU A 20 1.18 -9.79 -19.38
N ARG A 21 1.80 -10.64 -20.20
CA ARG A 21 1.07 -11.66 -20.96
C ARG A 21 0.51 -12.72 -20.01
N GLN A 22 -0.77 -13.01 -20.15
CA GLN A 22 -1.44 -14.05 -19.36
C GLN A 22 -1.60 -15.33 -20.18
N GLN A 23 -1.35 -16.47 -19.53
CA GLN A 23 -1.46 -17.78 -20.18
C GLN A 23 -2.87 -18.00 -20.75
N GLY A 24 -2.94 -18.37 -22.03
CA GLY A 24 -4.19 -18.70 -22.72
C GLY A 24 -5.09 -17.50 -23.05
N ARG A 25 -4.60 -16.25 -22.90
CA ARG A 25 -5.33 -15.04 -23.30
C ARG A 25 -4.90 -14.57 -24.70
N VAL A 26 -5.79 -13.82 -25.35
CA VAL A 26 -5.55 -13.23 -26.68
C VAL A 26 -4.52 -12.10 -26.54
N ASP A 27 -3.58 -12.05 -27.47
CA ASP A 27 -2.61 -10.97 -27.59
C ASP A 27 -3.18 -9.86 -28.48
N LEU A 28 -3.11 -8.61 -28.01
CA LEU A 28 -3.62 -7.44 -28.73
C LEU A 28 -2.46 -6.52 -29.11
N ASP A 29 -2.52 -5.94 -30.31
CA ASP A 29 -1.59 -4.92 -30.78
C ASP A 29 -1.50 -3.74 -29.80
N ALA A 30 -2.64 -3.33 -29.23
CA ALA A 30 -2.72 -2.23 -28.28
C ALA A 30 -1.90 -2.48 -27.01
N ASP A 31 -1.81 -3.72 -26.54
CA ASP A 31 -1.07 -4.08 -25.33
C ASP A 31 0.45 -4.08 -25.59
N TRP A 32 0.87 -4.56 -26.77
CA TRP A 32 2.26 -4.43 -27.22
C TRP A 32 2.68 -2.97 -27.43
N ASN A 33 1.85 -2.18 -28.09
CA ASN A 33 2.11 -0.77 -28.33
C ASN A 33 2.15 0.04 -27.03
N GLU A 34 1.26 -0.25 -26.07
CA GLU A 34 1.32 0.34 -24.73
C GLU A 34 2.63 -0.01 -24.02
N TYR A 35 3.10 -1.26 -24.11
CA TYR A 35 4.42 -1.63 -23.58
C TYR A 35 5.55 -0.81 -24.20
N VAL A 36 5.56 -0.62 -25.53
CA VAL A 36 6.58 0.20 -26.21
C VAL A 36 6.55 1.66 -25.73
N ASP A 37 5.36 2.26 -25.62
CA ASP A 37 5.22 3.65 -25.14
C ASP A 37 5.62 3.80 -23.65
N LEU A 38 5.36 2.79 -22.81
CA LEU A 38 5.79 2.74 -21.41
C LEU A 38 7.33 2.74 -21.30
N GLN A 39 8.00 1.92 -22.09
CA GLN A 39 9.47 1.85 -22.10
C GLN A 39 10.09 3.15 -22.62
N ASP A 40 9.57 3.70 -23.72
CA ASP A 40 10.01 4.97 -24.29
C ASP A 40 9.87 6.12 -23.28
N ARG A 41 8.71 6.25 -22.62
CA ARG A 41 8.50 7.30 -21.61
C ARG A 41 9.48 7.17 -20.45
N ARG A 42 9.74 5.94 -19.98
CA ARG A 42 10.65 5.66 -18.87
C ARG A 42 12.07 6.06 -19.23
N TRP A 43 12.59 5.55 -20.36
CA TRP A 43 13.95 5.86 -20.81
C TRP A 43 14.14 7.35 -21.06
N ARG A 44 13.16 8.03 -21.66
CA ARG A 44 13.24 9.49 -21.84
C ARG A 44 13.31 10.25 -20.51
N ALA A 45 12.50 9.86 -19.51
CA ALA A 45 12.58 10.47 -18.17
C ALA A 45 13.99 10.31 -17.59
N GLU A 46 14.46 9.07 -17.57
CA GLU A 46 15.76 8.70 -17.01
C GLU A 46 16.90 9.42 -17.71
N THR A 47 16.87 9.50 -19.04
CA THR A 47 17.87 10.25 -19.81
C THR A 47 17.81 11.74 -19.52
N ILE A 48 16.63 12.36 -19.39
CA ILE A 48 16.51 13.77 -19.02
C ILE A 48 17.09 14.02 -17.62
N ASP A 49 16.80 13.14 -16.66
CA ASP A 49 17.27 13.28 -15.28
C ASP A 49 18.79 13.10 -15.16
N VAL A 50 19.40 12.30 -16.06
CA VAL A 50 20.85 12.01 -16.08
C VAL A 50 21.65 13.02 -16.91
N VAL A 51 21.19 13.33 -18.12
CA VAL A 51 21.93 14.14 -19.12
C VAL A 51 21.50 15.61 -19.10
N GLY A 52 20.28 15.88 -18.63
CA GLY A 52 19.60 17.15 -18.86
C GLY A 52 18.84 17.17 -20.19
N ARG A 53 18.29 18.34 -20.54
CA ARG A 53 17.47 18.51 -21.75
C ARG A 53 18.27 18.51 -23.06
N CYS A 54 19.58 18.70 -22.98
CA CYS A 54 20.48 18.85 -24.11
C CYS A 54 21.88 18.40 -23.70
N GLY A 55 22.46 17.41 -24.40
CA GLY A 55 23.82 16.99 -24.09
C GLY A 55 24.47 16.10 -25.14
N VAL A 56 25.78 16.25 -25.30
CA VAL A 56 26.66 15.39 -26.11
C VAL A 56 27.51 14.55 -25.15
N PRO A 57 27.56 13.21 -25.28
CA PRO A 57 28.37 12.40 -24.39
C PRO A 57 29.86 12.63 -24.65
N ALA A 58 30.66 12.67 -23.58
CA ALA A 58 32.11 12.84 -23.67
C ALA A 58 32.82 11.72 -24.47
N GLU A 59 32.18 10.56 -24.63
CA GLU A 59 32.65 9.46 -25.49
C GLU A 59 32.58 9.78 -26.99
N THR A 60 31.70 10.71 -27.40
CA THR A 60 31.62 11.19 -28.80
C THR A 60 31.61 12.73 -28.82
N PRO A 61 32.72 13.39 -28.43
CA PRO A 61 32.74 14.84 -28.18
C PRO A 61 32.54 15.67 -29.47
N GLU A 62 32.84 15.08 -30.62
CA GLU A 62 32.62 15.70 -31.94
C GLU A 62 31.18 15.52 -32.44
N GLY A 63 30.30 14.84 -31.67
CA GLY A 63 28.90 14.58 -32.04
C GLY A 63 28.12 15.86 -32.34
N PHE A 64 27.64 16.00 -33.58
CA PHE A 64 26.90 17.17 -34.06
C PHE A 64 27.66 18.50 -33.98
N LYS A 65 28.99 18.47 -33.90
CA LYS A 65 29.82 19.69 -33.96
C LYS A 65 29.66 20.36 -35.32
N ILE A 66 29.48 21.67 -35.32
CA ILE A 66 29.43 22.48 -36.56
C ILE A 66 30.83 22.95 -36.91
N ASP A 67 31.25 22.70 -38.15
CA ASP A 67 32.49 23.20 -38.72
C ASP A 67 32.27 23.61 -40.20
N VAL A 68 33.26 24.26 -40.81
CA VAL A 68 33.26 24.64 -42.22
C VAL A 68 34.43 23.97 -42.94
N SER A 69 34.12 23.11 -43.90
CA SER A 69 35.12 22.46 -44.76
C SER A 69 34.81 22.74 -46.22
N GLY A 70 35.80 23.23 -46.98
CA GLY A 70 35.63 23.53 -48.42
C GLY A 70 34.59 24.61 -48.74
N GLY A 71 34.19 25.44 -47.76
CA GLY A 71 33.12 26.44 -47.91
C GLY A 71 31.71 25.91 -47.64
N GLU A 72 31.57 24.69 -47.15
CA GLU A 72 30.29 24.08 -46.75
C GLU A 72 30.28 23.74 -45.26
N LEU A 73 29.09 23.79 -44.64
CA LEU A 73 28.92 23.36 -43.26
C LEU A 73 28.97 21.84 -43.15
N THR A 74 29.75 21.35 -42.19
CA THR A 74 29.86 19.94 -41.84
C THR A 74 29.40 19.67 -40.41
N LEU A 75 28.88 18.47 -40.19
CA LEU A 75 28.41 17.94 -38.92
C LEU A 75 29.34 16.83 -38.45
N GLY A 76 29.95 17.03 -37.29
CA GLY A 76 30.75 16.02 -36.63
C GLY A 76 29.94 14.77 -36.28
N GLN A 77 30.62 13.64 -36.39
CA GLN A 77 30.11 12.30 -36.13
C GLN A 77 29.81 12.11 -34.64
N GLY A 78 28.70 11.45 -34.30
CA GLY A 78 28.42 11.01 -32.93
C GLY A 78 26.96 11.13 -32.52
N ARG A 79 26.72 11.14 -31.20
CA ARG A 79 25.38 11.14 -30.60
C ARG A 79 25.10 12.45 -29.89
N MET A 80 23.83 12.86 -29.88
CA MET A 80 23.35 13.98 -29.06
C MET A 80 21.98 13.63 -28.48
N TYR A 81 21.80 13.90 -27.19
CA TYR A 81 20.54 13.70 -26.49
C TYR A 81 19.78 15.03 -26.41
N VAL A 82 18.52 15.03 -26.85
CA VAL A 82 17.64 16.20 -26.86
C VAL A 82 16.30 15.80 -26.25
N ASP A 83 15.97 16.36 -25.08
CA ASP A 83 14.79 16.02 -24.26
C ASP A 83 14.56 14.49 -24.13
N GLY A 84 15.66 13.75 -23.92
CA GLY A 84 15.67 12.31 -23.77
C GLY A 84 15.62 11.50 -25.08
N TYR A 85 15.47 12.14 -26.24
CA TYR A 85 15.65 11.47 -27.54
C TYR A 85 17.12 11.42 -27.94
N VAL A 86 17.57 10.26 -28.43
CA VAL A 86 18.92 10.11 -29.00
C VAL A 86 18.89 10.41 -30.50
N ALA A 87 19.59 11.47 -30.91
CA ALA A 87 19.92 11.74 -32.30
C ALA A 87 21.31 11.16 -32.60
N GLU A 88 21.42 10.40 -33.69
CA GLU A 88 22.67 9.74 -34.07
C GLU A 88 23.08 10.17 -35.49
N ASN A 89 24.28 10.75 -35.60
CA ASN A 89 24.90 11.09 -36.87
C ASN A 89 25.99 10.08 -37.18
N HIS A 90 25.67 9.08 -38.01
CA HIS A 90 26.59 8.03 -38.43
C HIS A 90 27.79 8.51 -39.26
N GLY A 91 27.85 9.78 -39.69
CA GLY A 91 28.95 10.28 -40.51
C GLY A 91 29.09 9.58 -41.87
N THR A 92 30.25 9.71 -42.49
CA THR A 92 30.61 9.07 -43.77
C THR A 92 31.88 8.22 -43.62
N ALA A 93 32.21 7.36 -44.59
CA ALA A 93 33.36 6.43 -44.56
C ALA A 93 33.29 5.35 -43.45
N PRO A 94 32.64 4.20 -43.70
CA PRO A 94 32.28 3.21 -42.68
C PRO A 94 33.49 2.54 -42.00
N ALA A 95 33.42 2.41 -40.69
CA ALA A 95 34.27 1.64 -39.79
C ALA A 95 33.37 0.89 -38.78
N LEU A 96 33.93 -0.04 -38.00
CA LEU A 96 33.19 -0.75 -36.94
C LEU A 96 33.44 -0.07 -35.59
N ASP A 97 32.38 0.35 -34.91
CA ASP A 97 32.42 0.70 -33.49
C ASP A 97 32.27 -0.60 -32.68
N ALA A 98 33.36 -1.03 -32.04
CA ALA A 98 33.39 -2.27 -31.26
C ALA A 98 32.62 -2.17 -29.92
N THR A 99 32.28 -0.97 -29.46
CA THR A 99 31.62 -0.75 -28.16
C THR A 99 30.13 -1.06 -28.23
N ILE A 100 29.50 -0.69 -29.35
CA ILE A 100 28.09 -0.95 -29.63
C ILE A 100 27.88 -1.99 -30.74
N GLU A 101 28.96 -2.56 -31.27
CA GLU A 101 28.96 -3.63 -32.28
C GLU A 101 28.31 -3.23 -33.63
N GLU A 102 28.44 -1.96 -34.02
CA GLU A 102 27.75 -1.38 -35.19
C GLU A 102 28.70 -0.69 -36.18
N GLN A 103 28.29 -0.61 -37.45
CA GLN A 103 29.03 0.18 -38.45
C GLN A 103 28.77 1.67 -38.25
N TYR A 104 29.83 2.46 -38.22
CA TYR A 104 29.81 3.90 -38.05
C TYR A 104 30.80 4.57 -38.99
N GLY A 105 30.42 5.66 -39.64
CA GLY A 105 31.30 6.46 -40.50
C GLY A 105 32.32 7.26 -39.69
N THR A 106 33.56 7.38 -40.16
CA THR A 106 34.68 8.09 -39.49
C THR A 106 34.85 9.55 -39.87
N ALA A 107 34.10 10.03 -40.86
CA ALA A 107 34.20 11.40 -41.38
C ALA A 107 32.91 12.20 -41.15
N ALA A 108 33.04 13.52 -41.04
CA ALA A 108 31.90 14.43 -40.87
C ALA A 108 30.92 14.35 -42.05
N LEU A 109 29.64 14.61 -41.78
CA LEU A 109 28.57 14.65 -42.79
C LEU A 109 28.37 16.09 -43.27
N SER A 110 28.24 16.33 -44.57
CA SER A 110 27.81 17.65 -45.05
C SER A 110 26.37 17.92 -44.62
N VAL A 111 26.08 19.12 -44.09
CA VAL A 111 24.72 19.48 -43.65
C VAL A 111 23.70 19.36 -44.80
N LYS A 112 24.15 19.53 -46.05
CA LYS A 112 23.29 19.39 -47.25
C LYS A 112 22.82 17.95 -47.48
N ASP A 113 23.59 16.98 -46.98
CA ASP A 113 23.37 15.55 -47.14
C ASP A 113 22.71 14.92 -45.89
N GLN A 114 22.16 15.75 -44.99
CA GLN A 114 21.45 15.27 -43.81
C GLN A 114 20.26 14.36 -44.18
N PRO A 115 19.98 13.30 -43.39
CA PRO A 115 19.04 12.25 -43.77
C PRO A 115 17.57 12.68 -43.78
N PHE A 116 17.17 13.62 -42.92
CA PHE A 116 15.76 14.01 -42.72
C PHE A 116 15.50 15.50 -42.94
N GLY A 117 16.22 16.14 -43.86
CA GLY A 117 16.10 17.57 -44.13
C GLY A 117 16.42 17.96 -45.57
N GLY A 118 16.10 19.20 -45.92
CA GLY A 118 16.51 19.81 -47.19
C GLY A 118 17.90 20.47 -47.10
N PRO A 119 18.47 20.94 -48.23
CA PRO A 119 19.75 21.65 -48.21
C PRO A 119 19.63 22.95 -47.42
N VAL A 120 20.51 23.13 -46.45
CA VAL A 120 20.58 24.34 -45.62
C VAL A 120 21.71 25.22 -46.12
N THR A 121 21.46 26.51 -46.27
CA THR A 121 22.47 27.49 -46.68
C THR A 121 22.57 28.59 -45.62
N VAL A 122 23.79 28.87 -45.16
CA VAL A 122 24.06 30.02 -44.28
C VAL A 122 24.07 31.29 -45.12
N PRO A 123 23.30 32.33 -44.79
CA PRO A 123 23.45 33.62 -45.44
C PRO A 123 24.84 34.20 -45.12
N PRO A 124 25.63 34.61 -46.14
CA PRO A 124 26.95 35.17 -45.90
C PRO A 124 26.84 36.48 -45.11
N GLN A 125 27.78 36.71 -44.19
CA GLN A 125 27.89 37.93 -43.38
C GLN A 125 26.69 38.22 -42.45
N VAL A 126 25.94 37.19 -42.05
CA VAL A 126 24.80 37.33 -41.13
C VAL A 126 24.98 36.43 -39.91
N ARG A 127 24.98 37.05 -38.72
CA ARG A 127 25.00 36.32 -37.45
C ARG A 127 23.81 35.35 -37.37
N SER A 128 24.08 34.07 -37.19
CA SER A 128 23.09 33.01 -37.32
C SER A 128 23.21 31.97 -36.21
N LEU A 129 22.08 31.54 -35.67
CA LEU A 129 21.98 30.40 -34.75
C LEU A 129 21.78 29.12 -35.56
N VAL A 130 22.63 28.13 -35.32
CA VAL A 130 22.47 26.75 -35.79
C VAL A 130 21.91 25.90 -34.65
N TYR A 131 20.79 25.24 -34.90
CA TYR A 131 20.11 24.40 -33.91
C TYR A 131 19.68 23.06 -34.50
N LEU A 132 19.58 22.05 -33.64
CA LEU A 132 19.10 20.72 -33.97
C LEU A 132 17.59 20.64 -33.72
N ASP A 133 16.86 20.02 -34.64
CA ASP A 133 15.44 19.69 -34.55
C ASP A 133 15.28 18.17 -34.57
N VAL A 134 14.82 17.59 -33.46
CA VAL A 134 14.68 16.15 -33.23
C VAL A 134 13.21 15.81 -33.00
N TRP A 135 12.69 14.79 -33.68
CA TRP A 135 11.31 14.33 -33.47
C TRP A 135 11.15 12.84 -33.72
N ARG A 136 10.04 12.29 -33.26
CA ARG A 136 9.66 10.90 -33.54
C ARG A 136 8.69 10.84 -34.71
N ARG A 137 8.94 9.93 -35.65
CA ARG A 137 8.01 9.61 -36.73
C ARG A 137 7.73 8.11 -36.80
N GLU A 138 6.59 7.75 -37.36
CA GLU A 138 6.30 6.34 -37.69
C GLU A 138 6.67 6.07 -39.14
N VAL A 139 7.35 4.95 -39.37
CA VAL A 139 7.78 4.45 -40.66
C VAL A 139 6.97 3.20 -40.96
N THR A 140 6.27 3.22 -42.10
CA THR A 140 5.50 2.08 -42.63
C THR A 140 6.22 1.49 -43.84
N TYR A 141 5.67 0.43 -44.42
CA TYR A 141 6.23 -0.17 -45.63
C TYR A 141 6.30 0.82 -46.82
N LEU A 142 5.50 1.90 -46.81
CA LEU A 142 5.54 2.93 -47.84
C LEU A 142 6.83 3.76 -47.84
N GLN A 143 7.50 3.85 -46.69
CA GLN A 143 8.81 4.51 -46.55
C GLN A 143 9.96 3.51 -46.43
N ALA A 144 9.70 2.29 -45.96
CA ALA A 144 10.67 1.23 -45.81
C ALA A 144 10.09 -0.09 -46.38
N PRO A 145 10.18 -0.31 -47.71
CA PRO A 145 9.55 -1.47 -48.36
C PRO A 145 10.02 -2.83 -47.84
N ASP A 146 11.20 -2.88 -47.20
CA ASP A 146 11.76 -4.06 -46.53
C ASP A 146 11.02 -4.47 -45.25
N LEU A 147 10.08 -3.65 -44.75
CA LEU A 147 9.15 -4.05 -43.67
C LEU A 147 8.09 -5.07 -44.12
N ILE A 148 7.95 -5.29 -45.44
CA ILE A 148 7.15 -6.39 -45.98
C ILE A 148 7.99 -7.67 -45.87
N GLU A 149 7.50 -8.66 -45.13
CA GLU A 149 8.16 -9.97 -45.04
C GLU A 149 8.06 -10.71 -46.39
N PRO A 150 9.17 -10.95 -47.11
CA PRO A 150 9.12 -11.53 -48.44
C PRO A 150 8.47 -12.91 -48.51
N ALA A 151 8.51 -13.70 -47.42
CA ALA A 151 7.93 -15.03 -47.39
C ALA A 151 6.38 -15.04 -47.41
N VAL A 152 5.75 -14.01 -46.86
CA VAL A 152 4.27 -13.93 -46.73
C VAL A 152 3.66 -12.70 -47.40
N ASN A 153 4.50 -11.77 -47.88
CA ASN A 153 4.13 -10.55 -48.61
C ASN A 153 3.07 -9.70 -47.86
N VAL A 154 3.26 -9.56 -46.55
CA VAL A 154 2.45 -8.71 -45.68
C VAL A 154 3.33 -7.82 -44.83
N ASP A 155 2.88 -6.61 -44.58
CA ASP A 155 3.46 -5.71 -43.58
C ASP A 155 3.02 -6.17 -42.18
N THR A 156 3.98 -6.54 -41.34
CA THR A 156 3.68 -7.10 -40.01
C THR A 156 3.64 -6.05 -38.92
N THR A 157 4.48 -5.02 -39.04
CA THR A 157 4.72 -4.01 -38.01
C THR A 157 5.28 -2.74 -38.63
N SER A 158 4.98 -1.58 -38.04
CA SER A 158 5.67 -0.32 -38.34
C SER A 158 6.86 -0.10 -37.40
N ARG A 159 7.65 0.95 -37.64
CA ARG A 159 8.76 1.36 -36.78
C ARG A 159 8.56 2.78 -36.29
N ASN A 160 8.90 3.04 -35.03
CA ASN A 160 9.15 4.40 -34.58
C ASN A 160 10.62 4.75 -34.90
N GLN A 161 10.83 5.84 -35.62
CA GLN A 161 12.14 6.34 -36.00
C GLN A 161 12.36 7.72 -35.35
N THR A 162 13.50 7.90 -34.70
CA THR A 162 13.97 9.23 -34.30
C THR A 162 14.59 9.90 -35.51
N ALA A 163 13.98 10.98 -35.98
CA ALA A 163 14.48 11.79 -37.07
C ALA A 163 15.11 13.07 -36.50
N TRP A 164 16.15 13.56 -37.18
CA TRP A 164 16.83 14.79 -36.81
C TRP A 164 17.20 15.60 -38.06
N GLN A 165 17.17 16.92 -37.93
CA GLN A 165 17.65 17.84 -38.96
C GLN A 165 18.27 19.09 -38.33
N VAL A 166 19.25 19.68 -39.01
CA VAL A 166 19.85 20.95 -38.64
C VAL A 166 19.11 22.08 -39.33
N ARG A 167 18.81 23.13 -38.59
CA ARG A 167 18.14 24.34 -39.07
C ARG A 167 18.93 25.58 -38.66
N ILE A 168 18.71 26.66 -39.41
CA ILE A 168 19.38 27.94 -39.18
C ILE A 168 18.34 29.02 -38.95
N LEU A 169 18.55 29.81 -37.89
CA LEU A 169 17.87 31.06 -37.65
C LEU A 169 18.87 32.22 -37.89
N SER A 170 18.66 32.97 -38.96
CA SER A 170 19.55 34.07 -39.35
C SER A 170 19.10 35.41 -38.79
N GLY A 171 20.06 36.29 -38.52
CA GLY A 171 19.82 37.65 -38.06
C GLY A 171 19.55 37.75 -36.57
N ILE A 172 20.19 36.90 -35.75
CA ILE A 172 20.01 36.93 -34.30
C ILE A 172 20.66 38.19 -33.67
N PRO A 173 20.02 38.83 -32.67
CA PRO A 173 20.58 39.96 -31.94
C PRO A 173 21.92 39.64 -31.25
N ALA A 174 22.76 40.65 -31.00
CA ALA A 174 24.10 40.49 -30.42
C ALA A 174 24.11 39.97 -28.95
N ASP A 175 23.03 40.21 -28.21
CA ASP A 175 22.83 39.77 -26.83
C ASP A 175 22.45 38.29 -26.69
N VAL A 176 22.04 37.64 -27.78
CA VAL A 176 21.78 36.19 -27.80
C VAL A 176 23.11 35.42 -27.73
N ASN A 177 23.19 34.48 -26.79
CA ASN A 177 24.32 33.60 -26.56
C ASN A 177 23.85 32.14 -26.39
N CYS A 178 24.79 31.20 -26.22
CA CYS A 178 24.49 29.77 -26.10
C CYS A 178 23.64 29.40 -24.86
N GLU A 179 23.51 30.29 -23.87
CA GLU A 179 22.71 30.08 -22.65
C GLU A 179 21.30 30.67 -22.76
N THR A 180 21.02 31.45 -23.81
CA THR A 180 19.71 32.07 -24.02
C THR A 180 18.69 31.00 -24.35
N PRO A 181 17.58 30.85 -23.59
CA PRO A 181 16.55 29.87 -23.92
C PRO A 181 16.01 30.08 -25.34
N LEU A 182 15.89 29.00 -26.13
CA LEU A 182 15.47 29.09 -27.54
C LEU A 182 14.16 29.85 -27.75
N GLU A 183 13.23 29.71 -26.79
CA GLU A 183 11.91 30.35 -26.84
C GLU A 183 11.92 31.87 -26.65
N ASP A 184 12.98 32.40 -26.01
CA ASP A 184 13.21 33.81 -25.73
C ASP A 184 13.95 34.52 -26.87
N ILE A 185 14.51 33.77 -27.83
CA ILE A 185 15.26 34.33 -28.95
C ILE A 185 14.31 35.09 -29.89
N PRO A 186 14.55 36.40 -30.13
CA PRO A 186 13.74 37.17 -31.07
C PRO A 186 13.78 36.56 -32.47
N GLY A 187 12.60 36.33 -33.04
CA GLY A 187 12.46 35.67 -34.35
C GLY A 187 12.43 34.14 -34.29
N TRP A 188 12.44 33.52 -33.10
CA TRP A 188 12.22 32.08 -32.96
C TRP A 188 10.90 31.66 -33.66
N PRO A 189 10.93 30.68 -34.59
CA PRO A 189 9.76 30.34 -35.38
C PRO A 189 8.56 29.95 -34.51
N THR A 190 7.40 30.57 -34.73
CA THR A 190 6.18 30.26 -33.97
C THR A 190 5.80 28.78 -34.06
N GLY A 191 6.02 28.17 -35.22
CA GLY A 191 5.81 26.72 -35.44
C GLY A 191 6.79 25.79 -34.72
N ASN A 192 7.82 26.32 -34.04
CA ASN A 192 8.71 25.56 -33.16
C ASN A 192 8.23 25.56 -31.70
N ARG A 193 7.20 26.33 -31.34
CA ARG A 193 6.61 26.25 -30.00
C ARG A 193 5.75 24.99 -29.86
N LEU A 194 5.36 24.67 -28.63
CA LEU A 194 4.41 23.56 -28.41
C LEU A 194 3.01 23.95 -28.90
N SER A 195 2.31 22.98 -29.48
CA SER A 195 0.93 23.19 -29.90
C SER A 195 0.00 23.43 -28.71
N SER A 196 -0.80 24.48 -28.83
CA SER A 196 -1.85 24.85 -27.87
C SER A 196 -3.21 24.23 -28.20
N ALA A 197 -3.28 23.42 -29.26
CA ALA A 197 -4.49 22.74 -29.67
C ALA A 197 -4.90 21.66 -28.65
N ARG A 198 -6.18 21.61 -28.30
CA ARG A 198 -6.76 20.62 -27.39
C ARG A 198 -8.03 20.06 -28.01
N LEU A 199 -8.22 18.74 -27.91
CA LEU A 199 -9.39 18.07 -28.44
C LEU A 199 -10.26 17.51 -27.32
N THR A 200 -11.56 17.71 -27.44
CA THR A 200 -12.57 17.08 -26.59
C THR A 200 -13.53 16.27 -27.46
N THR A 201 -13.80 15.02 -27.09
CA THR A 201 -14.71 14.14 -27.82
C THR A 201 -15.93 13.77 -26.96
N THR A 202 -17.10 13.84 -27.58
CA THR A 202 -18.39 13.53 -26.94
C THR A 202 -19.31 12.86 -27.95
N THR A 203 -20.48 12.42 -27.49
CA THR A 203 -21.55 11.92 -28.35
C THR A 203 -22.71 12.91 -28.35
N VAL A 204 -23.41 13.01 -29.48
CA VAL A 204 -24.58 13.87 -29.63
C VAL A 204 -25.76 13.08 -30.21
N ALA A 205 -26.96 13.38 -29.71
CA ALA A 205 -28.19 12.83 -30.26
C ALA A 205 -28.49 13.49 -31.61
N VAL A 206 -27.99 12.90 -32.70
CA VAL A 206 -28.33 13.38 -34.04
C VAL A 206 -29.75 12.92 -34.39
N THR A 207 -30.60 13.88 -34.74
CA THR A 207 -31.97 13.69 -35.24
C THR A 207 -31.95 13.35 -36.73
N THR A 208 -31.50 12.15 -37.09
CA THR A 208 -31.72 11.60 -38.45
C THR A 208 -32.51 10.30 -38.37
N ASP A 209 -33.32 10.10 -39.41
CA ASP A 209 -34.33 9.04 -39.58
C ASP A 209 -33.85 7.66 -39.09
N PRO A 210 -34.68 6.90 -38.35
CA PRO A 210 -34.27 5.61 -37.79
C PRO A 210 -34.15 4.58 -38.91
N ASP A 211 -32.91 4.22 -39.26
CA ASP A 211 -32.64 2.97 -39.95
C ASP A 211 -32.92 1.81 -38.96
N PRO A 212 -33.90 0.93 -39.25
CA PRO A 212 -34.28 -0.16 -38.35
C PRO A 212 -33.18 -1.23 -38.14
N CYS A 213 -32.05 -1.14 -38.85
CA CYS A 213 -30.86 -1.96 -38.64
C CYS A 213 -29.83 -1.34 -37.66
N LEU A 214 -30.05 -0.12 -37.15
CA LEU A 214 -29.18 0.53 -36.17
C LEU A 214 -29.67 0.27 -34.74
N VAL A 215 -28.72 0.02 -33.82
CA VAL A 215 -28.98 -0.32 -32.42
C VAL A 215 -29.78 0.80 -31.72
N PRO A 216 -30.87 0.49 -30.98
CA PRO A 216 -31.65 1.49 -30.24
C PRO A 216 -30.80 2.29 -29.23
N PRO A 217 -31.15 3.55 -28.94
CA PRO A 217 -30.31 4.49 -28.20
C PRO A 217 -30.33 4.19 -26.69
N THR A 218 -29.42 3.35 -26.23
CA THR A 218 -29.00 3.34 -24.81
C THR A 218 -27.59 3.92 -24.62
N GLY A 219 -26.75 3.91 -25.67
CA GLY A 219 -25.42 4.53 -25.70
C GLY A 219 -25.31 5.61 -26.80
N GLY A 220 -24.22 6.40 -26.75
CA GLY A 220 -24.04 7.58 -27.60
C GLY A 220 -23.46 7.31 -28.99
N TYR A 221 -22.76 6.19 -29.19
CA TYR A 221 -22.21 5.75 -30.48
C TYR A 221 -23.18 4.80 -31.18
N ARG A 222 -23.43 5.00 -32.48
CA ARG A 222 -24.46 4.25 -33.25
C ARG A 222 -23.89 3.34 -34.35
N GLY A 223 -22.57 3.24 -34.47
CA GLY A 223 -21.95 2.38 -35.47
C GLY A 223 -22.08 0.89 -35.11
N LEU A 224 -22.04 0.02 -36.12
CA LEU A 224 -22.05 -1.43 -35.94
C LEU A 224 -20.64 -2.04 -35.85
N GLU A 225 -19.62 -1.23 -36.17
CA GLU A 225 -18.21 -1.63 -36.23
C GLU A 225 -17.39 -0.91 -35.14
N ASN A 226 -16.25 -1.51 -34.79
CA ASN A 226 -15.28 -0.89 -33.89
C ASN A 226 -14.26 -0.12 -34.75
N HIS A 227 -14.00 1.13 -34.38
CA HIS A 227 -13.10 2.01 -35.14
C HIS A 227 -12.06 2.66 -34.24
N LEU A 228 -10.98 3.15 -34.85
CA LEU A 228 -10.00 4.05 -34.23
C LEU A 228 -10.02 5.37 -34.99
N TYR A 229 -10.87 6.29 -34.54
CA TYR A 229 -10.99 7.60 -35.16
C TYR A 229 -9.71 8.38 -35.00
N ARG A 230 -9.29 9.05 -36.08
CA ARG A 230 -8.22 10.05 -36.08
C ARG A 230 -8.75 11.38 -36.54
N ILE A 231 -8.43 12.44 -35.81
CA ILE A 231 -8.66 13.83 -36.21
C ILE A 231 -7.31 14.51 -36.30
N GLU A 232 -7.03 15.20 -37.41
CA GLU A 232 -5.75 15.85 -37.68
C GLU A 232 -5.95 17.29 -38.17
N VAL A 233 -5.13 18.21 -37.68
CA VAL A 233 -5.02 19.58 -38.20
C VAL A 233 -4.24 19.53 -39.50
N HIS A 234 -4.90 19.86 -40.59
CA HIS A 234 -4.26 19.97 -41.91
C HIS A 234 -3.51 21.29 -42.07
N SER A 235 -4.10 22.40 -41.63
CA SER A 235 -3.44 23.71 -41.70
C SER A 235 -4.05 24.66 -40.70
N ALA A 236 -3.27 25.57 -40.16
CA ALA A 236 -3.71 26.53 -39.15
C ALA A 236 -3.26 27.95 -39.49
N THR A 237 -4.10 28.91 -39.11
CA THR A 237 -3.77 30.33 -38.97
C THR A 237 -3.91 30.73 -37.50
N ASN A 238 -3.61 31.99 -37.16
CA ASN A 238 -3.78 32.48 -35.79
C ASN A 238 -5.24 32.47 -35.31
N THR A 239 -6.22 32.39 -36.22
CA THR A 239 -7.66 32.52 -35.89
C THR A 239 -8.51 31.33 -36.33
N THR A 240 -8.03 30.52 -37.27
CA THR A 240 -8.78 29.39 -37.84
C THR A 240 -7.90 28.16 -37.99
N ALA A 241 -8.49 26.98 -37.87
CA ALA A 241 -7.83 25.71 -38.10
C ALA A 241 -8.66 24.87 -39.07
N LYS A 242 -8.02 24.31 -40.10
CA LYS A 242 -8.63 23.35 -41.01
C LYS A 242 -8.25 21.95 -40.56
N VAL A 243 -9.25 21.10 -40.32
CA VAL A 243 -9.07 19.73 -39.85
C VAL A 243 -9.59 18.72 -40.86
N LYS A 244 -9.07 17.51 -40.74
CA LYS A 244 -9.45 16.31 -41.48
C LYS A 244 -9.60 15.13 -40.54
N TRP A 245 -10.39 14.12 -40.90
CA TRP A 245 -10.61 12.95 -40.05
C TRP A 245 -10.74 11.65 -40.83
N SER A 246 -10.38 10.55 -40.17
CA SER A 246 -10.51 9.18 -40.68
C SER A 246 -11.08 8.28 -39.60
N ARG A 247 -11.89 7.30 -40.00
CA ARG A 247 -12.45 6.27 -39.11
C ARG A 247 -11.42 5.18 -38.77
N GLU A 248 -10.41 4.99 -39.62
CA GLU A 248 -9.39 3.93 -39.49
C GLU A 248 -7.97 4.47 -39.35
N ASN A 249 -7.77 5.47 -38.50
CA ASN A 249 -6.46 6.08 -38.21
C ASN A 249 -5.66 6.58 -39.44
N ALA A 250 -6.35 6.83 -40.57
CA ALA A 250 -5.74 7.17 -41.86
C ALA A 250 -4.74 6.10 -42.37
N HIS A 251 -4.96 4.82 -42.07
CA HIS A 251 -4.05 3.75 -42.49
C HIS A 251 -4.19 3.37 -43.97
N VAL A 252 -5.36 3.59 -44.58
CA VAL A 252 -5.60 3.28 -45.99
C VAL A 252 -4.78 4.24 -46.84
N SER A 253 -3.66 3.74 -47.33
CA SER A 253 -2.64 4.51 -48.04
C SER A 253 -1.94 3.64 -49.09
N ALA A 254 -1.37 4.27 -50.12
CA ALA A 254 -0.67 3.57 -51.19
C ALA A 254 0.47 4.41 -51.77
N ALA A 255 1.50 3.73 -52.29
CA ALA A 255 2.59 4.35 -53.03
C ALA A 255 2.10 4.82 -54.42
N ILE A 256 2.62 5.97 -54.85
CA ILE A 256 2.38 6.49 -56.20
C ILE A 256 3.43 5.90 -57.14
N VAL A 257 2.98 5.13 -58.12
CA VAL A 257 3.86 4.46 -59.10
C VAL A 257 4.18 5.40 -60.27
N GLU A 258 3.21 6.21 -60.69
CA GLU A 258 3.37 7.09 -61.84
C GLU A 258 2.42 8.28 -61.75
N ILE A 259 2.93 9.47 -62.05
CA ILE A 259 2.13 10.69 -62.23
C ILE A 259 1.98 10.95 -63.72
N MET A 260 0.75 10.87 -64.23
CA MET A 260 0.49 10.96 -65.67
C MET A 260 0.58 12.40 -66.20
N ALA A 261 0.59 12.52 -67.53
CA ALA A 261 0.56 13.81 -68.22
C ALA A 261 -0.60 14.68 -67.72
N GLY A 262 -0.30 15.96 -67.45
CA GLY A 262 -1.27 16.91 -66.88
C GLY A 262 -1.40 16.89 -65.36
N ARG A 263 -0.82 15.91 -64.65
CA ARG A 263 -0.79 15.83 -63.16
C ARG A 263 -2.17 15.81 -62.50
N THR A 264 -3.20 15.39 -63.24
CA THR A 264 -4.59 15.19 -62.77
C THR A 264 -4.93 13.72 -62.57
N THR A 265 -4.04 12.82 -62.98
CA THR A 265 -4.21 11.37 -62.84
C THR A 265 -2.92 10.77 -62.31
N VAL A 266 -3.03 9.90 -61.31
CA VAL A 266 -1.89 9.14 -60.78
C VAL A 266 -2.22 7.65 -60.78
N ARG A 267 -1.22 6.82 -61.02
CA ARG A 267 -1.29 5.37 -60.88
C ARG A 267 -0.72 4.99 -59.51
N VAL A 268 -1.46 4.18 -58.77
CA VAL A 268 -1.06 3.70 -57.44
C VAL A 268 -0.70 2.23 -57.50
N GLU A 269 0.11 1.77 -56.55
CA GLU A 269 0.52 0.37 -56.44
C GLU A 269 -0.67 -0.55 -56.17
N SER A 270 -1.52 -0.14 -55.23
CA SER A 270 -2.75 -0.82 -54.84
C SER A 270 -3.88 0.18 -54.65
N LEU A 271 -5.11 -0.23 -54.98
CA LEU A 271 -6.31 0.53 -54.65
C LEU A 271 -6.82 0.24 -53.23
N GLY A 272 -6.28 -0.78 -52.55
CA GLY A 272 -6.72 -1.21 -51.23
C GLY A 272 -6.57 -2.71 -51.03
N ARG A 273 -6.79 -3.16 -49.79
CA ARG A 273 -6.65 -4.57 -49.40
C ARG A 273 -7.88 -5.41 -49.77
N ASP A 274 -9.07 -4.84 -49.62
CA ASP A 274 -10.36 -5.47 -49.89
C ASP A 274 -11.42 -4.44 -50.32
N ASN A 275 -12.68 -4.86 -50.45
CA ASN A 275 -13.77 -3.99 -50.91
C ASN A 275 -14.18 -2.88 -49.92
N VAL A 276 -13.78 -3.01 -48.65
CA VAL A 276 -14.07 -2.06 -47.57
C VAL A 276 -12.88 -1.10 -47.39
N LEU A 277 -11.67 -1.65 -47.23
CA LEU A 277 -10.41 -0.94 -47.02
C LEU A 277 -9.71 -0.61 -48.35
N ARG A 278 -10.37 0.23 -49.16
CA ARG A 278 -9.89 0.70 -50.47
C ARG A 278 -10.27 2.14 -50.78
N PHE A 279 -9.58 2.74 -51.75
CA PHE A 279 -10.00 3.99 -52.38
C PHE A 279 -11.26 3.75 -53.22
N LYS A 280 -12.23 4.66 -53.09
CA LYS A 280 -13.50 4.69 -53.81
C LYS A 280 -13.68 6.03 -54.51
N THR A 281 -14.46 6.02 -55.59
CA THR A 281 -14.85 7.26 -56.27
C THR A 281 -15.66 8.13 -55.32
N GLY A 282 -15.23 9.39 -55.16
CA GLY A 282 -15.80 10.35 -54.23
C GLY A 282 -15.03 10.51 -52.92
N ASP A 283 -14.01 9.69 -52.66
CA ASP A 283 -13.17 9.83 -51.48
C ASP A 283 -12.30 11.09 -51.56
N TRP A 284 -12.03 11.68 -50.40
CA TRP A 284 -11.00 12.68 -50.23
C TRP A 284 -9.68 12.00 -49.89
N VAL A 285 -8.63 12.33 -50.64
CA VAL A 285 -7.30 11.80 -50.42
C VAL A 285 -6.28 12.92 -50.31
N GLU A 286 -5.21 12.66 -49.57
CA GLU A 286 -4.07 13.55 -49.40
C GLU A 286 -2.86 12.99 -50.12
N PHE A 287 -2.30 13.78 -51.04
CA PHE A 287 -1.03 13.47 -51.71
C PHE A 287 0.13 14.11 -50.95
N THR A 288 1.13 13.32 -50.58
CA THR A 288 2.28 13.82 -49.81
C THR A 288 3.58 13.09 -50.17
N SER A 289 4.70 13.57 -49.63
CA SER A 289 6.04 13.04 -49.82
C SER A 289 6.89 13.30 -48.57
N ASP A 290 8.04 12.62 -48.45
CA ASP A 290 8.97 12.83 -47.34
C ASP A 290 9.51 14.27 -47.31
N THR A 291 9.65 14.90 -48.48
CA THR A 291 10.10 16.30 -48.57
C THR A 291 9.09 17.26 -47.92
N ARG A 292 7.78 17.05 -48.12
CA ARG A 292 6.75 17.87 -47.47
C ARG A 292 6.64 17.55 -45.99
N GLU A 293 6.72 16.27 -45.61
CA GLU A 293 6.73 15.83 -44.21
C GLU A 293 7.87 16.49 -43.41
N PHE A 294 9.11 16.42 -43.89
CA PHE A 294 10.28 16.98 -43.20
C PHE A 294 10.28 18.51 -43.17
N ALA A 295 9.68 19.14 -44.18
CA ALA A 295 9.43 20.58 -44.21
C ALA A 295 8.25 21.01 -43.33
N ARG A 296 7.54 20.08 -42.68
CA ARG A 296 6.30 20.30 -41.91
C ARG A 296 5.19 20.96 -42.74
N LEU A 297 5.15 20.66 -44.03
CA LEU A 297 4.12 21.12 -44.95
C LEU A 297 3.01 20.07 -45.05
N PRO A 298 1.73 20.47 -45.02
CA PRO A 298 0.64 19.53 -45.25
C PRO A 298 0.64 18.99 -46.67
N GLY A 299 -0.02 17.85 -46.88
CA GLY A 299 -0.19 17.28 -48.21
C GLY A 299 -1.21 18.06 -49.05
N GLU A 300 -1.39 17.63 -50.29
CA GLU A 300 -2.36 18.20 -51.23
C GLU A 300 -3.66 17.38 -51.19
N MET A 301 -4.73 17.97 -50.67
CA MET A 301 -6.06 17.33 -50.63
C MET A 301 -6.74 17.37 -51.99
N ARG A 302 -7.30 16.25 -52.43
CA ARG A 302 -8.09 16.13 -53.67
C ARG A 302 -9.21 15.11 -53.52
N LYS A 303 -10.33 15.35 -54.20
CA LYS A 303 -11.40 14.37 -54.35
C LYS A 303 -11.13 13.50 -55.58
N VAL A 304 -11.16 12.17 -55.43
CA VAL A 304 -10.72 11.24 -56.48
C VAL A 304 -11.86 10.49 -57.15
N THR A 305 -11.64 10.13 -58.42
CA THR A 305 -12.39 9.12 -59.16
C THR A 305 -11.47 7.95 -59.43
N VAL A 306 -11.94 6.74 -59.11
CA VAL A 306 -11.15 5.51 -59.20
C VAL A 306 -11.44 4.78 -60.51
N ASP A 307 -10.39 4.31 -61.16
CA ASP A 307 -10.46 3.32 -62.25
C ASP A 307 -9.80 2.01 -61.78
N ASP A 308 -10.64 1.00 -61.51
CA ASP A 308 -10.23 -0.33 -61.06
C ASP A 308 -9.31 -1.06 -62.05
N THR A 309 -9.52 -0.86 -63.35
CA THR A 309 -8.78 -1.59 -64.39
C THR A 309 -7.34 -1.11 -64.47
N ASN A 310 -7.16 0.22 -64.40
CA ASN A 310 -5.85 0.85 -64.55
C ASN A 310 -5.17 1.17 -63.20
N LYS A 311 -5.85 0.94 -62.07
CA LYS A 311 -5.41 1.35 -60.72
C LYS A 311 -5.04 2.84 -60.67
N THR A 312 -5.87 3.68 -61.27
CA THR A 312 -5.62 5.12 -61.33
C THR A 312 -6.62 5.91 -60.49
N LEU A 313 -6.13 7.02 -59.95
CA LEU A 313 -6.91 8.03 -59.26
C LEU A 313 -6.89 9.30 -60.10
N THR A 314 -8.06 9.75 -60.54
CA THR A 314 -8.22 11.00 -61.31
C THR A 314 -8.88 12.07 -60.45
N PHE A 315 -8.38 13.30 -60.53
CA PHE A 315 -8.80 14.42 -59.70
C PHE A 315 -8.55 15.76 -60.39
N THR A 316 -9.07 16.84 -59.82
CA THR A 316 -8.87 18.22 -60.28
C THR A 316 -8.86 19.15 -59.05
N PRO A 317 -8.01 20.18 -59.00
CA PRO A 317 -6.99 20.61 -59.98
C PRO A 317 -5.71 19.76 -59.95
N ALA A 318 -4.83 19.98 -60.94
CA ALA A 318 -3.54 19.29 -61.06
C ALA A 318 -2.65 19.46 -59.80
N LEU A 319 -1.80 18.47 -59.51
CA LEU A 319 -0.82 18.55 -58.41
C LEU A 319 0.32 19.55 -58.73
N PRO A 320 0.91 20.23 -57.73
CA PRO A 320 2.04 21.13 -57.92
C PRO A 320 3.26 20.43 -58.56
N ILE A 321 3.85 21.02 -59.61
CA ILE A 321 4.94 20.40 -60.37
C ILE A 321 6.22 20.20 -59.56
N VAL A 322 6.46 21.10 -58.60
CA VAL A 322 7.69 21.10 -57.79
C VAL A 322 7.76 19.86 -56.89
N ASP A 323 6.63 19.47 -56.31
CA ASP A 323 6.56 18.34 -55.38
C ASP A 323 6.13 17.03 -56.06
N PHE A 324 5.40 17.14 -57.17
CA PHE A 324 4.82 16.02 -57.91
C PHE A 324 5.15 16.14 -59.41
N PRO A 325 6.41 15.87 -59.80
CA PRO A 325 6.83 15.92 -61.19
C PRO A 325 6.13 14.82 -62.00
N GLN A 326 5.87 15.09 -63.28
CA GLN A 326 5.30 14.10 -64.20
C GLN A 326 6.27 12.94 -64.42
N GLY A 327 5.75 11.72 -64.51
CA GLY A 327 6.50 10.49 -64.79
C GLY A 327 6.55 9.54 -63.60
N VAL A 328 7.53 8.64 -63.62
CA VAL A 328 7.83 7.74 -62.49
C VAL A 328 8.51 8.55 -61.39
N PRO A 329 7.94 8.62 -60.16
CA PRO A 329 8.53 9.34 -59.05
C PRO A 329 9.91 8.80 -58.66
N ASP A 330 10.74 9.66 -58.11
CA ASP A 330 11.94 9.24 -57.38
C ASP A 330 11.53 8.45 -56.14
N ALA A 331 11.91 7.18 -56.09
CA ALA A 331 11.55 6.26 -55.00
C ALA A 331 12.04 6.77 -53.63
N THR A 332 13.15 7.51 -53.58
CA THR A 332 13.70 8.05 -52.32
C THR A 332 12.83 9.15 -51.70
N LYS A 333 11.87 9.69 -52.45
CA LYS A 333 10.94 10.73 -51.99
C LYS A 333 9.65 10.17 -51.38
N HIS A 334 9.43 8.86 -51.50
CA HIS A 334 8.29 8.13 -50.95
C HIS A 334 6.94 8.84 -51.16
N LEU A 335 6.66 9.17 -52.43
CA LEU A 335 5.39 9.78 -52.82
C LEU A 335 4.23 8.81 -52.55
N ARG A 336 3.22 9.30 -51.82
CA ARG A 336 2.12 8.47 -51.33
C ARG A 336 0.80 9.22 -51.29
N VAL A 337 -0.27 8.44 -51.28
CA VAL A 337 -1.65 8.92 -51.15
C VAL A 337 -2.29 8.31 -49.91
N ILE A 338 -3.04 9.11 -49.15
CA ILE A 338 -3.69 8.72 -47.89
C ILE A 338 -5.18 9.02 -47.98
N ARG A 339 -6.05 8.06 -47.63
CA ARG A 339 -7.50 8.24 -47.63
C ARG A 339 -7.99 8.90 -46.34
N TRP A 340 -8.94 9.83 -46.48
CA TRP A 340 -9.66 10.45 -45.37
C TRP A 340 -11.17 10.23 -45.56
N ASP A 341 -11.86 9.82 -44.49
CA ASP A 341 -13.26 9.32 -44.56
C ASP A 341 -14.32 10.44 -44.50
N GLN A 342 -13.88 11.70 -44.44
CA GLN A 342 -14.76 12.86 -44.44
C GLN A 342 -15.50 13.02 -45.78
N THR A 343 -16.78 13.34 -45.73
CA THR A 343 -17.60 13.53 -46.93
C THR A 343 -18.86 14.36 -46.65
N GLY A 344 -19.44 14.96 -47.69
CA GLY A 344 -20.76 15.59 -47.63
C GLY A 344 -20.90 16.74 -46.63
N ILE A 345 -22.09 16.87 -46.06
CA ILE A 345 -22.46 17.97 -45.15
C ILE A 345 -22.03 17.66 -43.72
N VAL A 346 -21.08 18.42 -43.21
CA VAL A 346 -20.66 18.44 -41.80
C VAL A 346 -21.56 19.41 -41.02
N ARG A 347 -22.00 18.99 -39.84
CA ARG A 347 -22.95 19.73 -38.99
C ARG A 347 -22.32 20.20 -37.69
N LYS A 348 -22.90 21.24 -37.13
CA LYS A 348 -22.69 21.67 -35.74
C LYS A 348 -23.50 20.78 -34.78
N PRO A 349 -23.19 20.81 -33.47
CA PRO A 349 -23.95 20.02 -32.48
C PRO A 349 -25.44 20.36 -32.40
N ASP A 350 -25.84 21.57 -32.82
CA ASP A 350 -27.24 22.00 -32.88
C ASP A 350 -28.00 21.50 -34.14
N GLY A 351 -27.33 20.70 -35.00
CA GLY A 351 -27.88 20.15 -36.23
C GLY A 351 -27.80 21.08 -37.44
N SER A 352 -27.39 22.34 -37.27
CA SER A 352 -27.18 23.27 -38.39
C SER A 352 -25.96 22.88 -39.23
N GLN A 353 -25.98 23.22 -40.52
CA GLN A 353 -24.85 22.98 -41.42
C GLN A 353 -23.66 23.85 -41.02
N LEU A 354 -22.49 23.20 -40.83
CA LEU A 354 -21.22 23.89 -40.65
C LEU A 354 -20.55 24.14 -42.01
N VAL A 355 -20.37 23.07 -42.80
CA VAL A 355 -19.75 23.12 -44.13
C VAL A 355 -20.23 21.94 -44.98
N ASN A 356 -20.29 22.11 -46.30
CA ASN A 356 -20.49 20.99 -47.24
C ASN A 356 -19.19 20.74 -47.99
N LEU A 357 -18.50 19.65 -47.63
CA LEU A 357 -17.18 19.31 -48.16
C LEU A 357 -17.22 19.00 -49.65
N ASP A 358 -18.35 18.53 -50.18
CA ASP A 358 -18.50 18.24 -51.62
C ASP A 358 -18.55 19.50 -52.48
N LEU A 359 -18.75 20.68 -51.86
CA LEU A 359 -18.74 21.97 -52.52
C LEU A 359 -17.42 22.74 -52.29
N THR A 360 -16.49 22.22 -51.48
CA THR A 360 -15.18 22.83 -51.28
C THR A 360 -14.15 22.24 -52.24
N THR A 361 -13.07 22.97 -52.48
CA THR A 361 -11.97 22.51 -53.35
C THR A 361 -10.96 21.64 -52.63
N ASP A 362 -10.88 21.74 -51.30
CA ASP A 362 -9.90 21.06 -50.45
C ASP A 362 -10.52 19.96 -49.57
N GLY A 363 -11.84 19.89 -49.49
CA GLY A 363 -12.55 18.92 -48.66
C GLY A 363 -12.35 19.09 -47.17
N LEU A 364 -11.78 20.20 -46.69
CA LEU A 364 -11.37 20.38 -45.29
C LEU A 364 -12.47 21.01 -44.42
N ILE A 365 -12.47 20.67 -43.12
CA ILE A 365 -13.40 21.23 -42.14
C ILE A 365 -12.76 22.46 -41.50
N GLU A 366 -13.30 23.64 -41.76
CA GLU A 366 -12.80 24.89 -41.16
C GLU A 366 -13.44 25.16 -39.81
N LEU A 367 -12.61 25.30 -38.78
CA LEU A 367 -12.99 25.58 -37.39
C LEU A 367 -12.45 26.95 -36.96
N SER A 368 -13.20 27.60 -36.09
CA SER A 368 -12.83 28.88 -35.48
C SER A 368 -13.33 28.94 -34.03
N ALA A 369 -12.89 29.94 -33.26
CA ALA A 369 -13.37 30.13 -31.90
C ALA A 369 -14.90 30.27 -31.80
N ALA A 370 -15.57 30.76 -32.86
CA ALA A 370 -17.03 30.87 -32.93
C ALA A 370 -17.71 29.53 -33.28
N ASN A 371 -17.01 28.61 -33.95
CA ASN A 371 -17.52 27.29 -34.33
C ASN A 371 -16.45 26.22 -34.06
N PRO A 372 -16.16 25.89 -32.79
CA PRO A 372 -15.07 24.98 -32.43
C PRO A 372 -15.46 23.50 -32.54
N SER A 373 -16.76 23.21 -32.65
CA SER A 373 -17.32 21.85 -32.60
C SER A 373 -17.91 21.43 -33.94
N PHE A 374 -17.72 20.15 -34.29
CA PHE A 374 -18.29 19.52 -35.47
C PHE A 374 -18.70 18.08 -35.18
N VAL A 375 -19.72 17.61 -35.89
CA VAL A 375 -20.21 16.23 -35.82
C VAL A 375 -19.60 15.44 -36.97
N LEU A 376 -19.03 14.28 -36.64
CA LEU A 376 -18.52 13.29 -37.59
C LEU A 376 -19.69 12.40 -38.05
N GLU A 377 -19.54 11.09 -37.95
CA GLU A 377 -20.57 10.10 -38.23
C GLU A 377 -21.06 9.40 -36.96
N HIS A 378 -22.16 8.64 -37.07
CA HIS A 378 -22.67 7.75 -36.01
C HIS A 378 -22.84 8.40 -34.60
N GLY A 379 -23.10 9.71 -34.54
CA GLY A 379 -23.29 10.44 -33.28
C GLY A 379 -22.00 10.89 -32.61
N VAL A 380 -20.84 10.73 -33.24
CA VAL A 380 -19.54 11.18 -32.71
C VAL A 380 -19.36 12.68 -32.95
N GLN A 381 -18.97 13.41 -31.90
CA GLN A 381 -18.67 14.83 -31.94
C GLN A 381 -17.25 15.07 -31.46
N ALA A 382 -16.58 16.04 -32.11
CA ALA A 382 -15.29 16.55 -31.67
C ALA A 382 -15.34 18.07 -31.54
N THR A 383 -14.58 18.59 -30.58
CA THR A 383 -14.40 20.02 -30.33
C THR A 383 -12.93 20.35 -30.22
N LEU A 384 -12.45 21.23 -31.09
CA LEU A 384 -11.09 21.73 -31.08
C LEU A 384 -11.05 23.08 -30.36
N THR A 385 -10.29 23.16 -29.27
CA THR A 385 -10.01 24.40 -28.56
C THR A 385 -8.53 24.76 -28.67
N VAL A 386 -8.22 26.05 -28.59
CA VAL A 386 -6.86 26.58 -28.62
C VAL A 386 -6.65 27.32 -27.31
N GLN A 387 -5.63 26.94 -26.53
CA GLN A 387 -5.33 27.62 -25.27
C GLN A 387 -4.89 29.08 -25.51
N ALA A 388 -5.19 29.96 -24.55
CA ALA A 388 -4.94 31.39 -24.69
C ALA A 388 -3.46 31.68 -25.01
N GLY A 389 -3.22 32.51 -26.03
CA GLY A 389 -1.87 32.93 -26.43
C GLY A 389 -1.09 31.94 -27.30
N GLY A 390 -1.67 30.80 -27.69
CA GLY A 390 -1.03 29.82 -28.57
C GLY A 390 -1.71 29.64 -29.94
N THR A 391 -1.08 28.84 -30.80
CA THR A 391 -1.60 28.43 -32.11
C THR A 391 -1.67 26.89 -32.24
N PRO A 392 -2.60 26.35 -33.04
CA PRO A 392 -2.56 24.94 -33.48
C PRO A 392 -1.53 24.75 -34.59
N HIS A 393 -0.96 23.55 -34.72
CA HIS A 393 0.07 23.24 -35.72
C HIS A 393 -0.39 22.20 -36.75
N SER A 394 0.10 22.35 -37.98
CA SER A 394 -0.12 21.37 -39.03
C SER A 394 0.45 20.02 -38.62
N GLY A 395 -0.32 18.95 -38.78
CA GLY A 395 0.03 17.60 -38.39
C GLY A 395 -0.38 17.22 -36.97
N ASP A 396 -0.81 18.16 -36.12
CA ASP A 396 -1.38 17.84 -34.81
C ASP A 396 -2.55 16.88 -34.97
N TYR A 397 -2.52 15.73 -34.31
CA TYR A 397 -3.59 14.74 -34.41
C TYR A 397 -3.95 14.10 -33.08
N TRP A 398 -5.14 13.53 -33.02
CA TRP A 398 -5.66 12.78 -31.89
C TRP A 398 -6.27 11.48 -32.38
N CYS A 399 -6.23 10.44 -31.55
CA CYS A 399 -6.88 9.16 -31.81
C CYS A 399 -7.80 8.81 -30.64
N PHE A 400 -8.97 8.22 -30.91
CA PHE A 400 -9.86 7.70 -29.88
C PHE A 400 -10.66 6.50 -30.40
N ALA A 401 -10.81 5.49 -29.55
CA ALA A 401 -11.55 4.28 -29.90
C ALA A 401 -13.07 4.50 -29.83
N ALA A 402 -13.81 3.93 -30.79
CA ALA A 402 -15.26 3.74 -30.69
C ALA A 402 -15.57 2.24 -30.62
N ARG A 403 -16.49 1.86 -29.72
CA ARG A 403 -16.84 0.46 -29.49
C ARG A 403 -18.34 0.23 -29.60
N THR A 404 -18.71 -0.78 -30.38
CA THR A 404 -20.11 -1.13 -30.61
C THR A 404 -20.71 -1.87 -29.42
N ALA A 405 -19.90 -2.65 -28.69
CA ALA A 405 -20.37 -3.52 -27.61
C ALA A 405 -21.01 -2.75 -26.44
N ASP A 406 -20.52 -1.55 -26.15
CA ASP A 406 -21.02 -0.64 -25.10
C ASP A 406 -21.67 0.62 -25.67
N ALA A 407 -21.66 0.78 -27.00
CA ALA A 407 -22.12 1.98 -27.69
C ALA A 407 -21.47 3.27 -27.14
N GLU A 408 -20.18 3.19 -26.77
CA GLU A 408 -19.39 4.32 -26.26
C GLU A 408 -18.22 4.67 -27.17
N ILE A 409 -17.73 5.91 -26.98
CA ILE A 409 -16.45 6.37 -27.50
C ILE A 409 -15.52 6.67 -26.33
N GLU A 410 -14.23 6.51 -26.57
CA GLU A 410 -13.19 7.01 -25.70
C GLU A 410 -13.27 8.55 -25.65
N ARG A 411 -13.54 9.07 -24.44
CA ARG A 411 -13.72 10.49 -24.19
C ARG A 411 -12.37 11.14 -23.97
N LEU A 412 -12.00 12.02 -24.90
CA LEU A 412 -10.91 12.96 -24.74
C LEU A 412 -11.46 14.20 -24.05
N ASN A 413 -10.76 14.71 -23.05
CA ASN A 413 -11.14 15.91 -22.32
C ASN A 413 -9.98 16.91 -22.37
N VAL A 414 -10.09 17.93 -23.23
CA VAL A 414 -9.02 18.93 -23.43
C VAL A 414 -7.66 18.25 -23.64
N ALA A 415 -7.62 17.18 -24.44
CA ALA A 415 -6.43 16.35 -24.60
C ALA A 415 -5.42 17.02 -25.55
N PRO A 416 -4.10 16.99 -25.27
CA PRO A 416 -3.07 17.45 -26.20
C PRO A 416 -2.90 16.49 -27.39
N PRO A 417 -2.31 16.94 -28.52
CA PRO A 417 -2.10 16.09 -29.69
C PRO A 417 -1.12 14.94 -29.41
N LEU A 418 -1.26 13.85 -30.14
CA LEU A 418 -0.44 12.66 -30.05
C LEU A 418 0.83 12.81 -30.91
N GLY A 419 2.00 12.79 -30.26
CA GLY A 419 3.23 12.24 -30.85
C GLY A 419 3.84 12.91 -32.10
N LEU A 420 3.70 14.22 -32.30
CA LEU A 420 4.53 15.00 -33.23
C LEU A 420 5.15 16.21 -32.51
N TYR A 421 5.84 15.92 -31.41
CA TYR A 421 6.61 16.92 -30.68
C TYR A 421 7.99 17.02 -31.28
N HIS A 422 8.37 18.24 -31.65
CA HIS A 422 9.71 18.58 -32.08
C HIS A 422 10.48 19.14 -30.88
N HIS A 423 11.69 18.65 -30.70
CA HIS A 423 12.59 18.98 -29.62
C HIS A 423 13.81 19.69 -30.21
N PHE A 424 14.27 20.75 -29.54
CA PHE A 424 15.26 21.65 -30.11
C PHE A 424 16.45 21.83 -29.17
N CYS A 425 17.64 21.91 -29.76
CA CYS A 425 18.87 22.18 -29.00
C CYS A 425 19.84 23.09 -29.75
N HIS A 426 20.59 23.91 -29.02
CA HIS A 426 21.66 24.73 -29.60
C HIS A 426 22.79 23.84 -30.12
N LEU A 427 23.31 24.14 -31.31
CA LEU A 427 24.54 23.52 -31.83
C LEU A 427 25.67 24.53 -31.88
N ALA A 428 25.46 25.69 -32.53
CA ALA A 428 26.48 26.72 -32.64
C ALA A 428 25.88 28.09 -32.97
N ILE A 429 26.63 29.15 -32.68
CA ILE A 429 26.39 30.50 -33.20
C ILE A 429 27.48 30.81 -34.21
N ILE A 430 27.10 31.20 -35.43
CA ILE A 430 28.00 31.67 -36.47
C ILE A 430 27.95 33.20 -36.48
N GLU A 431 29.08 33.85 -36.23
CA GLU A 431 29.22 35.30 -36.26
C GLU A 431 29.29 35.85 -37.70
N ALA A 432 29.04 37.15 -37.86
CA ALA A 432 28.99 37.77 -39.19
C ALA A 432 30.35 37.79 -39.92
N ASP A 433 31.46 37.65 -39.19
CA ASP A 433 32.81 37.50 -39.74
C ASP A 433 33.18 36.04 -40.07
N GLY A 434 32.32 35.08 -39.71
CA GLY A 434 32.50 33.65 -39.94
C GLY A 434 33.06 32.87 -38.75
N GLU A 435 33.29 33.48 -37.59
CA GLU A 435 33.66 32.75 -36.37
C GLU A 435 32.52 31.83 -35.91
N ILE A 436 32.83 30.61 -35.47
CA ILE A 436 31.86 29.63 -34.99
C ILE A 436 32.07 29.40 -33.48
N HIS A 437 31.05 29.74 -32.70
CA HIS A 437 30.97 29.41 -31.28
C HIS A 437 30.16 28.13 -31.07
N ASP A 438 30.80 27.13 -30.47
CA ASP A 438 30.16 25.87 -30.10
C ASP A 438 29.24 26.07 -28.88
N CYS A 439 27.96 25.71 -29.03
CA CYS A 439 26.95 25.84 -27.98
C CYS A 439 26.56 24.49 -27.36
N ARG A 440 27.21 23.39 -27.75
CA ARG A 440 26.89 22.05 -27.27
C ARG A 440 27.41 21.87 -25.84
N THR A 441 26.58 21.31 -24.96
CA THR A 441 27.01 20.90 -23.62
C THR A 441 27.52 19.47 -23.67
N VAL A 442 28.80 19.26 -23.34
CA VAL A 442 29.39 17.92 -23.24
C VAL A 442 29.22 17.41 -21.80
N PHE A 443 28.67 16.21 -21.63
CA PHE A 443 28.50 15.59 -20.31
C PHE A 443 29.38 14.35 -20.16
N PRO A 444 30.01 14.15 -19.00
CA PRO A 444 30.78 12.94 -18.72
C PRO A 444 29.85 11.78 -18.32
N PRO A 445 30.31 10.52 -18.38
CA PRO A 445 29.57 9.38 -17.86
C PRO A 445 29.16 9.56 -16.39
N LEU A 446 28.04 8.95 -15.96
CA LEU A 446 27.60 8.99 -14.55
C LEU A 446 28.67 8.56 -13.54
N THR A 447 29.56 7.64 -13.94
CA THR A 447 30.69 7.17 -13.13
C THR A 447 31.76 8.24 -12.90
N GLU A 448 31.75 9.30 -13.69
CA GLU A 448 32.65 10.46 -13.59
C GLU A 448 31.96 11.69 -12.97
N LEU A 449 30.63 11.64 -12.75
CA LEU A 449 29.90 12.64 -11.98
C LEU A 449 30.25 12.50 -10.50
N THR A 450 31.19 13.32 -10.05
CA THR A 450 31.52 13.49 -8.63
C THR A 450 30.55 14.49 -8.00
N PRO A 451 29.88 14.18 -6.86
CA PRO A 451 29.00 15.14 -6.20
C PRO A 451 29.82 16.24 -5.50
N GLY A 452 29.58 17.50 -5.89
CA GLY A 452 29.85 18.69 -5.07
C GLY A 452 31.04 19.55 -5.50
N CYS A 453 30.76 20.72 -6.08
CA CYS A 453 31.65 21.88 -5.94
C CYS A 453 31.51 22.41 -4.51
N CYS A 454 32.34 21.93 -3.61
CA CYS A 454 32.38 22.41 -2.24
C CYS A 454 33.03 23.79 -2.20
N THR A 455 32.46 24.72 -1.43
CA THR A 455 33.00 26.06 -1.20
C THR A 455 34.44 25.98 -0.69
N VAL A 456 34.69 25.03 0.22
CA VAL A 456 36.02 24.74 0.76
C VAL A 456 36.23 23.23 0.79
N VAL A 457 37.43 22.80 0.40
CA VAL A 457 37.84 21.38 0.46
C VAL A 457 38.96 21.25 1.48
N VAL A 458 38.80 20.35 2.44
CA VAL A 458 39.74 20.09 3.54
C VAL A 458 40.39 18.72 3.35
N ARG A 459 41.72 18.68 3.35
CA ARG A 459 42.55 17.47 3.28
C ARG A 459 43.05 17.06 4.67
N PRO A 460 43.40 15.78 4.89
CA PRO A 460 43.98 15.34 6.16
C PRO A 460 45.19 16.19 6.58
N GLY A 461 45.15 16.71 7.81
CA GLY A 461 46.16 17.62 8.37
C GLY A 461 45.84 19.11 8.26
N GLU A 462 44.82 19.48 7.48
CA GLU A 462 44.26 20.83 7.45
C GLU A 462 43.19 21.01 8.54
N ASP A 463 42.94 22.25 8.95
CA ASP A 463 42.02 22.57 10.05
C ASP A 463 40.57 22.67 9.53
N ILE A 464 39.71 21.75 10.00
CA ILE A 464 38.28 21.71 9.65
C ILE A 464 37.54 22.95 10.19
N GLN A 465 37.88 23.41 11.39
CA GLN A 465 37.18 24.54 12.00
C GLN A 465 37.49 25.82 11.21
N ALA A 466 38.75 26.03 10.84
CA ALA A 466 39.14 27.17 10.01
C ALA A 466 38.40 27.19 8.65
N ALA A 467 38.12 26.02 8.06
CA ALA A 467 37.34 25.91 6.84
C ALA A 467 35.88 26.32 7.03
N ILE A 468 35.24 25.91 8.14
CA ILE A 468 33.88 26.32 8.50
C ILE A 468 33.82 27.83 8.79
N ASP A 469 34.80 28.36 9.52
CA ASP A 469 34.90 29.78 9.88
C ASP A 469 35.15 30.68 8.64
N SER A 470 35.68 30.11 7.55
CA SER A 470 35.94 30.84 6.30
C SER A 470 34.73 30.94 5.36
N LEU A 471 33.62 30.26 5.67
CA LEU A 471 32.40 30.32 4.87
C LEU A 471 31.79 31.73 4.90
N PRO A 472 31.16 32.19 3.80
CA PRO A 472 30.49 33.48 3.78
C PRO A 472 29.23 33.48 4.65
N GLU A 473 28.72 34.67 5.01
CA GLU A 473 27.49 34.83 5.83
C GLU A 473 26.26 34.12 5.24
N ALA A 474 26.23 33.87 3.93
CA ALA A 474 25.15 33.15 3.26
C ALA A 474 25.19 31.61 3.49
N GLY A 475 26.22 31.09 4.19
CA GLY A 475 26.48 29.67 4.35
C GLY A 475 27.32 29.08 3.21
N GLY A 476 27.47 27.76 3.19
CA GLY A 476 28.26 27.08 2.17
C GLY A 476 28.59 25.63 2.50
N CYS A 477 29.35 25.01 1.60
CA CYS A 477 29.67 23.58 1.66
C CYS A 477 31.15 23.34 1.96
N VAL A 478 31.44 22.59 3.03
CA VAL A 478 32.79 22.13 3.37
C VAL A 478 32.89 20.64 3.09
N CYS A 479 33.88 20.24 2.29
CA CYS A 479 34.09 18.83 1.96
C CYS A 479 35.41 18.28 2.48
N LEU A 480 35.34 17.20 3.24
CA LEU A 480 36.49 16.49 3.75
C LEU A 480 36.90 15.41 2.76
N LYS A 481 38.14 15.47 2.30
CA LYS A 481 38.75 14.39 1.53
C LYS A 481 38.97 13.15 2.38
N VAL A 482 39.03 11.99 1.74
CA VAL A 482 39.27 10.69 2.41
C VAL A 482 40.56 10.71 3.23
N GLY A 483 40.51 10.22 4.46
CA GLY A 483 41.65 10.15 5.40
C GLY A 483 41.26 10.46 6.85
N GLU A 484 42.22 10.37 7.78
CA GLU A 484 42.02 10.75 9.19
C GLU A 484 42.24 12.25 9.39
N HIS A 485 41.22 12.94 9.90
CA HIS A 485 41.25 14.34 10.30
C HIS A 485 41.22 14.40 11.83
N GLU A 486 42.37 14.59 12.45
CA GLU A 486 42.47 14.65 13.90
C GLU A 486 42.04 16.02 14.43
N ILE A 487 41.17 16.04 15.45
CA ILE A 487 40.70 17.26 16.11
C ILE A 487 41.07 17.28 17.60
N GLU A 488 41.46 18.45 18.09
CA GLU A 488 41.74 18.68 19.53
C GLU A 488 40.52 19.24 20.28
N ALA A 489 39.68 20.02 19.59
CA ALA A 489 38.43 20.62 20.08
C ALA A 489 37.24 20.12 19.24
N PRO A 490 35.99 20.14 19.78
CA PRO A 490 34.81 19.79 18.98
C PRO A 490 34.64 20.75 17.80
N ILE A 491 34.25 20.22 16.64
CA ILE A 491 33.86 21.03 15.47
C ILE A 491 32.58 21.77 15.81
N ARG A 492 32.51 23.07 15.54
CA ARG A 492 31.34 23.90 15.82
C ARG A 492 30.76 24.46 14.54
N ILE A 493 29.47 24.19 14.31
CA ILE A 493 28.67 24.83 13.28
C ILE A 493 27.78 25.84 14.00
N GLU A 494 28.18 27.12 13.93
CA GLU A 494 27.55 28.22 14.65
C GLU A 494 26.74 29.15 13.72
N GLN A 495 26.59 28.81 12.43
CA GLN A 495 25.82 29.58 11.44
C GLN A 495 24.88 28.71 10.60
N SER A 496 23.85 29.32 10.02
CA SER A 496 22.83 28.66 9.18
C SER A 496 23.37 28.32 7.78
N HIS A 497 22.66 27.45 7.06
CA HIS A 497 22.94 27.07 5.67
C HIS A 497 24.34 26.45 5.46
N VAL A 498 24.82 25.69 6.45
CA VAL A 498 26.11 25.00 6.40
C VAL A 498 25.92 23.53 6.07
N SER A 499 26.66 23.04 5.08
CA SER A 499 26.71 21.63 4.74
C SER A 499 28.12 21.06 4.89
N LEU A 500 28.29 20.06 5.76
CA LEU A 500 29.56 19.39 6.04
C LEU A 500 29.54 17.98 5.45
N HIS A 501 30.33 17.75 4.41
CA HIS A 501 30.29 16.53 3.62
C HIS A 501 31.62 15.77 3.66
N GLY A 502 31.56 14.45 3.84
CA GLY A 502 32.69 13.58 3.51
C GLY A 502 32.63 13.15 2.05
N GLU A 503 33.76 13.15 1.35
CA GLU A 503 33.88 12.58 0.00
C GLU A 503 33.38 11.13 -0.04
N THR A 504 33.66 10.38 1.02
CA THR A 504 33.05 9.09 1.37
C THR A 504 33.09 8.93 2.90
N VAL A 505 32.48 7.86 3.44
CA VAL A 505 32.64 7.45 4.85
C VAL A 505 34.10 7.16 5.26
N GLY A 506 35.04 7.14 4.29
CA GLY A 506 36.48 7.12 4.53
C GLY A 506 37.07 8.45 5.02
N ALA A 507 36.32 9.56 5.00
CA ALA A 507 36.68 10.80 5.68
C ALA A 507 36.34 10.67 7.18
N ARG A 508 37.38 10.49 8.00
CA ARG A 508 37.26 10.12 9.42
C ARG A 508 37.68 11.28 10.32
N VAL A 509 36.73 11.87 11.04
CA VAL A 509 37.00 12.86 12.08
C VAL A 509 37.35 12.13 13.37
N VAL A 510 38.58 12.32 13.88
CA VAL A 510 39.11 11.56 15.02
C VAL A 510 39.34 12.48 16.21
N ARG A 511 38.68 12.20 17.33
CA ARG A 511 38.93 12.90 18.60
C ARG A 511 39.64 11.99 19.61
N LYS A 512 40.83 12.42 20.03
CA LYS A 512 41.68 11.67 21.00
C LYS A 512 41.34 11.95 22.47
N ASN A 513 40.92 13.18 22.78
CA ASN A 513 40.62 13.66 24.12
C ASN A 513 39.30 14.42 24.13
N GLY A 514 38.41 14.09 25.07
CA GLY A 514 37.03 14.59 25.14
C GLY A 514 36.02 13.69 24.42
N THR A 515 34.74 14.00 24.49
CA THR A 515 33.59 13.15 24.08
C THR A 515 32.80 13.68 22.88
N GLU A 516 32.62 14.99 22.80
CA GLU A 516 31.90 15.68 21.72
C GLU A 516 32.78 15.89 20.49
N LEU A 517 32.35 15.45 19.30
CA LEU A 517 33.06 15.66 18.04
C LEU A 517 32.47 16.81 17.24
N LEU A 518 31.15 16.99 17.28
CA LEU A 518 30.43 18.00 16.54
C LEU A 518 29.34 18.65 17.40
N HIS A 519 29.34 19.98 17.42
CA HIS A 519 28.33 20.81 18.05
C HIS A 519 27.64 21.66 16.98
N ILE A 520 26.33 21.51 16.83
CA ILE A 520 25.49 22.33 15.96
C ILE A 520 24.63 23.21 16.88
N GLY A 521 24.97 24.49 16.96
CA GLY A 521 24.28 25.43 17.83
C GLY A 521 25.05 26.76 17.90
N HIS A 522 24.32 27.87 18.00
CA HIS A 522 24.93 29.19 18.11
C HIS A 522 25.32 29.47 19.58
N PRO A 523 26.51 30.04 19.88
CA PRO A 523 26.98 30.30 21.25
C PRO A 523 26.06 31.24 22.06
N ASP A 524 25.49 32.26 21.40
CA ASP A 524 24.50 33.16 22.02
C ASP A 524 23.07 32.59 22.08
N GLY A 525 22.86 31.35 21.64
CA GLY A 525 21.55 30.68 21.64
C GLY A 525 20.60 31.17 20.54
N LEU A 526 21.10 31.73 19.44
CA LEU A 526 20.32 32.02 18.25
C LEU A 526 19.86 30.72 17.54
N LEU A 527 18.75 30.81 16.80
CA LEU A 527 18.24 29.71 16.00
C LEU A 527 19.11 29.53 14.75
N LEU A 528 19.63 28.32 14.55
CA LEU A 528 20.24 27.92 13.28
C LEU A 528 19.21 27.29 12.35
N GLU A 529 19.37 27.46 11.05
CA GLU A 529 18.51 26.86 10.03
C GLU A 529 19.33 26.12 8.96
N HIS A 530 18.81 25.01 8.44
CA HIS A 530 19.36 24.27 7.29
C HIS A 530 20.82 23.83 7.48
N VAL A 531 21.08 22.97 8.46
CA VAL A 531 22.41 22.38 8.68
C VAL A 531 22.41 20.92 8.23
N THR A 532 23.32 20.56 7.32
CA THR A 532 23.43 19.19 6.79
C THR A 532 24.80 18.59 7.05
N VAL A 533 24.84 17.35 7.55
CA VAL A 533 26.07 16.58 7.73
C VAL A 533 25.87 15.23 7.05
N THR A 534 26.72 14.91 6.07
CA THR A 534 26.60 13.63 5.35
C THR A 534 27.92 12.98 5.01
N GLY A 535 27.95 11.65 5.04
CA GLY A 535 29.05 10.84 4.52
C GLY A 535 30.32 10.87 5.38
N LEU A 536 30.21 11.15 6.68
CA LEU A 536 31.35 11.26 7.58
C LEU A 536 31.43 10.13 8.59
N SER A 537 32.65 9.78 9.00
CA SER A 537 32.90 8.86 10.11
C SER A 537 33.51 9.62 11.30
N PHE A 538 32.77 9.70 12.39
CA PHE A 538 33.19 10.27 13.66
C PHE A 538 33.75 9.18 14.58
N LEU A 539 35.02 9.28 14.94
CA LEU A 539 35.73 8.30 15.75
C LEU A 539 36.16 8.89 17.09
N LEU A 540 35.63 8.32 18.18
CA LEU A 540 36.01 8.65 19.55
C LEU A 540 37.02 7.62 20.10
N ARG A 541 38.27 8.02 20.36
CA ARG A 541 39.33 7.14 20.93
C ARG A 541 39.44 7.20 22.45
N THR A 542 38.86 8.20 23.10
CA THR A 542 38.98 8.40 24.56
C THR A 542 38.14 7.39 25.36
N LYS A 543 38.66 6.92 26.51
CA LYS A 543 37.85 6.36 27.60
C LYS A 543 37.41 7.49 28.52
N VAL A 544 36.11 7.63 28.76
CA VAL A 544 35.57 8.64 29.69
C VAL A 544 35.98 8.32 31.14
N GLN A 545 36.40 9.33 31.90
CA GLN A 545 36.61 9.21 33.35
C GLN A 545 35.24 9.20 34.07
N GLN A 546 35.03 8.26 34.99
CA GLN A 546 33.80 8.19 35.80
C GLN A 546 33.56 9.51 36.55
N GLY A 547 32.33 10.07 36.45
CA GLY A 547 31.89 11.21 37.27
C GLY A 547 31.57 12.51 36.53
N GLN A 548 31.76 12.59 35.21
CA GLN A 548 31.19 13.67 34.39
C GLN A 548 29.79 13.26 33.92
N GLY A 549 28.82 14.19 33.93
CA GLY A 549 27.44 13.92 33.47
C GLY A 549 27.38 13.43 32.02
N LEU A 550 26.20 12.97 31.57
CA LEU A 550 26.06 12.40 30.24
C LEU A 550 26.46 13.41 29.13
N GLN A 551 27.35 13.01 28.24
CA GLN A 551 27.85 13.80 27.12
C GLN A 551 27.46 13.16 25.78
N ALA A 552 27.44 13.94 24.70
CA ALA A 552 27.08 13.48 23.35
C ALA A 552 28.31 13.45 22.43
N MET A 553 28.31 12.57 21.42
CA MET A 553 29.28 12.66 20.32
C MET A 553 28.89 13.76 19.33
N ILE A 554 27.60 13.87 19.02
CA ILE A 554 27.03 14.98 18.24
C ILE A 554 25.92 15.63 19.05
N ALA A 555 26.02 16.94 19.26
CA ALA A 555 24.97 17.74 19.91
C ALA A 555 24.32 18.66 18.88
N ILE A 556 22.98 18.67 18.85
CA ILE A 556 22.16 19.59 18.07
C ILE A 556 21.32 20.39 19.05
N ASP A 557 21.52 21.70 19.09
CA ASP A 557 20.80 22.60 19.98
C ASP A 557 20.26 23.81 19.21
N ARG A 558 18.97 24.14 19.44
CA ARG A 558 18.30 25.29 18.82
C ARG A 558 18.51 25.36 17.30
N CYS A 559 18.26 24.26 16.60
CA CYS A 559 18.38 24.19 15.15
C CYS A 559 17.03 23.82 14.51
N ARG A 560 16.72 24.43 13.36
CA ARG A 560 15.61 24.08 12.48
C ARG A 560 16.16 23.43 11.22
N ASP A 561 15.56 22.31 10.81
CA ASP A 561 15.93 21.60 9.59
C ASP A 561 17.41 21.12 9.61
N ALA A 562 17.74 20.35 10.65
CA ALA A 562 19.06 19.72 10.78
C ALA A 562 19.01 18.29 10.23
N THR A 563 19.93 17.94 9.33
CA THR A 563 20.00 16.59 8.74
C THR A 563 21.36 15.95 9.01
N ILE A 564 21.37 14.78 9.65
CA ILE A 564 22.53 13.89 9.76
C ILE A 564 22.23 12.64 8.95
N GLU A 565 22.93 12.46 7.83
CA GLU A 565 22.68 11.36 6.91
C GLU A 565 23.95 10.53 6.64
N ARG A 566 23.81 9.22 6.41
CA ARG A 566 24.88 8.34 5.87
C ARG A 566 26.22 8.47 6.63
N SER A 567 26.13 8.67 7.94
CA SER A 567 27.29 8.95 8.80
C SER A 567 27.50 7.83 9.82
N VAL A 568 28.75 7.63 10.22
CA VAL A 568 29.16 6.60 11.18
C VAL A 568 29.69 7.25 12.44
N LEU A 569 29.09 6.98 13.60
CA LEU A 569 29.55 7.42 14.91
C LEU A 569 30.08 6.18 15.65
N HIS A 570 31.39 6.11 15.79
CA HIS A 570 32.07 4.98 16.40
C HIS A 570 32.82 5.39 17.68
N ALA A 571 32.50 4.76 18.81
CA ALA A 571 33.31 4.83 20.01
C ALA A 571 34.21 3.59 20.12
N GLN A 572 35.52 3.78 20.34
CA GLN A 572 36.48 2.67 20.35
C GLN A 572 36.19 1.62 21.44
N VAL A 573 35.59 2.05 22.56
CA VAL A 573 35.12 1.21 23.65
C VAL A 573 33.75 1.71 24.07
N LEU A 574 32.89 0.82 24.56
CA LEU A 574 31.62 1.20 25.16
C LEU A 574 31.83 2.33 26.18
N ASN A 575 31.27 3.50 25.87
CA ASN A 575 31.44 4.72 26.64
C ASN A 575 30.10 5.19 27.21
N GLN A 576 30.12 5.87 28.36
CA GLN A 576 28.95 6.52 28.97
C GLN A 576 28.58 7.81 28.23
N VAL A 577 28.37 7.70 26.92
CA VAL A 577 28.03 8.81 26.03
C VAL A 577 26.77 8.50 25.25
N ALA A 578 26.07 9.54 24.82
CA ALA A 578 25.05 9.48 23.79
C ALA A 578 25.70 9.61 22.41
N GLY A 579 25.22 8.87 21.42
CA GLY A 579 25.62 9.09 20.03
C GLY A 579 25.20 10.47 19.56
N LEU A 580 23.89 10.72 19.61
CA LEU A 580 23.30 12.02 19.25
C LEU A 580 22.44 12.56 20.40
N VAL A 581 22.55 13.85 20.68
CA VAL A 581 21.62 14.58 21.54
C VAL A 581 20.99 15.70 20.74
N VAL A 582 19.65 15.77 20.79
CA VAL A 582 18.85 16.81 20.14
C VAL A 582 18.10 17.58 21.21
N SER A 583 18.25 18.89 21.21
CA SER A 583 17.59 19.77 22.17
C SER A 583 17.05 21.04 21.54
N ARG A 584 15.86 21.49 21.98
CA ARG A 584 15.22 22.74 21.53
C ARG A 584 15.17 22.92 20.01
N SER A 585 15.08 21.82 19.25
CA SER A 585 15.27 21.81 17.79
C SER A 585 13.99 21.37 17.07
N THR A 586 13.83 21.80 15.82
CA THR A 586 12.66 21.52 14.98
C THR A 586 13.07 20.84 13.67
N ASP A 587 12.33 19.82 13.22
CA ASP A 587 12.54 19.13 11.95
C ASP A 587 13.95 18.51 11.80
N VAL A 588 14.36 17.77 12.84
CA VAL A 588 15.65 17.07 12.84
C VAL A 588 15.51 15.70 12.19
N ARG A 589 16.35 15.41 11.20
CA ARG A 589 16.39 14.13 10.48
C ARG A 589 17.71 13.41 10.74
N VAL A 590 17.62 12.17 11.20
CA VAL A 590 18.76 11.26 11.38
C VAL A 590 18.47 10.04 10.52
N MET A 591 19.21 9.89 9.43
CA MET A 591 18.89 8.91 8.39
C MET A 591 20.10 8.09 7.96
N ASN A 592 19.93 6.77 7.83
CA ASN A 592 20.96 5.88 7.29
C ASN A 592 22.31 5.97 8.04
N CYS A 593 22.28 6.30 9.34
CA CYS A 593 23.49 6.41 10.16
C CYS A 593 23.78 5.12 10.91
N VAL A 594 25.06 4.90 11.22
CA VAL A 594 25.52 3.80 12.10
C VAL A 594 26.09 4.41 13.37
N VAL A 595 25.60 4.01 14.52
CA VAL A 595 26.07 4.48 15.84
C VAL A 595 26.41 3.25 16.68
N ASP A 596 27.64 3.15 17.15
CA ASP A 596 28.07 1.99 17.93
C ASP A 596 28.82 2.34 19.22
N ASN A 597 28.83 1.37 20.16
CA ASN A 597 29.53 1.46 21.44
C ASN A 597 29.14 2.67 22.30
N VAL A 598 27.86 3.05 22.26
CA VAL A 598 27.28 4.14 23.05
C VAL A 598 26.34 3.62 24.14
N GLN A 599 26.16 4.40 25.22
CA GLN A 599 25.18 4.08 26.25
C GLN A 599 23.76 4.48 25.82
N TYR A 600 23.64 5.58 25.06
CA TYR A 600 22.40 6.05 24.46
C TYR A 600 22.61 6.22 22.95
N GLY A 601 21.74 5.68 22.11
CA GLY A 601 21.85 5.86 20.66
C GLY A 601 21.55 7.31 20.25
N LEU A 602 20.30 7.73 20.47
CA LEU A 602 19.84 9.09 20.29
C LEU A 602 18.95 9.51 21.46
N TRP A 603 19.17 10.71 21.98
CA TRP A 603 18.39 11.28 23.07
C TRP A 603 17.83 12.64 22.68
N THR A 604 16.51 12.83 22.83
CA THR A 604 15.87 14.14 22.73
C THR A 604 15.54 14.69 24.11
N LEU A 605 15.72 16.01 24.30
CA LEU A 605 15.39 16.71 25.54
C LEU A 605 15.00 18.17 25.28
N ALA A 606 14.35 18.83 26.25
CA ALA A 606 14.02 20.27 26.23
C ALA A 606 13.24 20.74 24.98
N ASP A 607 12.01 20.26 24.83
CA ASP A 607 11.00 20.75 23.86
C ASP A 607 11.46 20.72 22.38
N SER A 608 11.76 19.53 21.87
CA SER A 608 12.04 19.33 20.44
C SER A 608 10.77 18.97 19.65
N MET A 609 10.74 19.32 18.36
CA MET A 609 9.57 19.18 17.48
C MET A 609 9.99 18.55 16.15
N GLY A 610 9.15 17.71 15.55
CA GLY A 610 9.42 17.15 14.22
C GLY A 610 10.71 16.33 14.16
N LEU A 611 10.63 15.03 14.47
CA LEU A 611 11.80 14.15 14.51
C LEU A 611 11.63 12.98 13.54
N VAL A 612 12.63 12.76 12.70
CA VAL A 612 12.67 11.66 11.74
C VAL A 612 13.91 10.82 11.99
N ILE A 613 13.72 9.55 12.35
CA ILE A 613 14.78 8.57 12.62
C ILE A 613 14.51 7.37 11.71
N VAL A 614 15.20 7.29 10.58
CA VAL A 614 14.89 6.30 9.53
C VAL A 614 16.13 5.54 9.06
N GLY A 615 16.05 4.22 9.01
CA GLY A 615 17.11 3.37 8.42
C GLY A 615 18.44 3.37 9.18
N ASN A 616 18.44 3.74 10.47
CA ASN A 616 19.67 3.80 11.27
C ASN A 616 19.99 2.47 11.95
N SER A 617 21.27 2.24 12.24
CA SER A 617 21.74 1.09 13.02
C SER A 617 22.42 1.55 14.30
N PHE A 618 21.85 1.20 15.45
CA PHE A 618 22.43 1.43 16.77
C PHE A 618 22.90 0.09 17.36
N ASP A 619 24.20 -0.03 17.68
CA ASP A 619 24.80 -1.25 18.23
C ASP A 619 25.58 -0.95 19.51
N ALA A 620 25.03 -1.34 20.66
CA ALA A 620 25.70 -1.27 21.96
C ALA A 620 26.02 -2.65 22.53
N ALA A 621 26.09 -3.68 21.69
CA ALA A 621 26.29 -5.04 22.14
C ALA A 621 27.72 -5.25 22.67
N ASN A 622 27.85 -5.60 23.95
CA ASN A 622 29.16 -5.90 24.52
C ASN A 622 29.62 -7.29 24.04
N LYS A 623 30.53 -7.32 23.06
CA LYS A 623 31.02 -8.56 22.39
C LYS A 623 29.88 -9.46 21.88
N ARG A 624 28.70 -8.89 21.60
CA ARG A 624 27.47 -9.62 21.25
C ARG A 624 27.02 -10.65 22.28
N GLN A 625 27.40 -10.48 23.54
CA GLN A 625 27.06 -11.40 24.63
C GLN A 625 26.05 -10.81 25.61
N SER A 626 26.04 -9.49 25.80
CA SER A 626 25.12 -8.81 26.70
C SER A 626 24.76 -7.42 26.19
N ASP A 627 23.70 -6.86 26.77
CA ASP A 627 23.30 -5.47 26.53
C ASP A 627 24.28 -4.54 27.24
N GLY A 628 25.08 -3.80 26.47
CA GLY A 628 26.01 -2.79 26.98
C GLY A 628 25.39 -1.39 27.06
N GLY A 629 24.40 -1.11 26.22
CA GLY A 629 23.69 0.18 26.19
C GLY A 629 22.47 0.19 27.10
N LEU A 630 22.07 1.37 27.55
CA LEU A 630 20.88 1.54 28.40
C LEU A 630 19.63 1.75 27.56
N VAL A 631 19.61 2.76 26.68
CA VAL A 631 18.45 3.07 25.82
C VAL A 631 18.90 3.30 24.38
N GLY A 632 18.31 2.63 23.40
CA GLY A 632 18.61 2.88 22.00
C GLY A 632 18.14 4.27 21.57
N LEU A 633 16.83 4.51 21.64
CA LEU A 633 16.22 5.80 21.33
C LEU A 633 15.44 6.30 22.54
N LEU A 634 15.93 7.35 23.19
CA LEU A 634 15.27 8.00 24.32
C LEU A 634 14.62 9.29 23.84
N LEU A 635 13.31 9.26 23.62
CA LEU A 635 12.55 10.35 23.03
C LEU A 635 11.74 11.08 24.10
N GLN A 636 12.41 12.00 24.80
CA GLN A 636 11.81 12.84 25.83
C GLN A 636 11.57 14.28 25.34
N ASP A 637 10.60 14.94 25.95
CA ASP A 637 10.15 16.31 25.69
C ASP A 637 9.89 16.58 24.20
N LEU A 638 9.32 15.61 23.50
CA LEU A 638 8.83 15.78 22.13
C LEU A 638 7.37 16.27 22.14
N SER A 639 7.13 17.38 21.46
CA SER A 639 5.81 18.04 21.40
C SER A 639 5.04 17.77 20.10
N PHE A 640 5.67 17.17 19.09
CA PHE A 640 5.09 16.86 17.78
C PHE A 640 5.34 15.40 17.40
N PRO A 641 4.58 14.82 16.45
CA PRO A 641 4.77 13.45 16.00
C PRO A 641 6.21 13.16 15.55
N ALA A 642 6.73 12.01 15.95
CA ALA A 642 8.00 11.47 15.47
C ALA A 642 7.77 10.31 14.50
N ARG A 643 8.67 10.16 13.53
CA ARG A 643 8.74 9.02 12.62
C ARG A 643 9.98 8.18 12.95
N ILE A 644 9.77 6.96 13.43
CA ILE A 644 10.84 6.04 13.82
C ILE A 644 10.66 4.76 13.00
N GLU A 645 11.33 4.69 11.86
CA GLU A 645 11.08 3.67 10.84
C GLU A 645 12.35 2.90 10.44
N ASP A 646 12.23 1.59 10.26
CA ASP A 646 13.28 0.73 9.70
C ASP A 646 14.64 0.80 10.42
N ASN A 647 14.65 1.10 11.73
CA ASN A 647 15.88 1.16 12.51
C ASN A 647 16.23 -0.21 13.09
N ARG A 648 17.54 -0.47 13.17
CA ARG A 648 18.09 -1.65 13.84
C ARG A 648 18.71 -1.24 15.17
N LEU A 649 18.22 -1.80 16.28
CA LEU A 649 18.75 -1.57 17.62
C LEU A 649 19.25 -2.89 18.20
N VAL A 650 20.50 -2.97 18.63
CA VAL A 650 21.09 -4.18 19.20
C VAL A 650 21.83 -3.85 20.49
N GLY A 651 21.62 -4.65 21.54
CA GLY A 651 22.44 -4.56 22.74
C GLY A 651 22.03 -3.47 23.74
N PHE A 652 20.76 -3.03 23.72
CA PHE A 652 20.22 -2.03 24.63
C PHE A 652 19.18 -2.63 25.57
N VAL A 653 19.19 -2.24 26.86
CA VAL A 653 18.18 -2.68 27.84
C VAL A 653 16.77 -2.22 27.43
N PHE A 654 16.63 -0.95 27.04
CA PHE A 654 15.43 -0.37 26.42
C PHE A 654 15.69 -0.09 24.95
N GLY A 655 14.76 -0.47 24.06
CA GLY A 655 14.89 -0.21 22.64
C GLY A 655 14.49 1.24 22.31
N ILE A 656 13.19 1.45 22.10
CA ILE A 656 12.60 2.73 21.73
C ILE A 656 11.70 3.20 22.86
N VAL A 657 11.98 4.38 23.42
CA VAL A 657 11.23 4.96 24.52
C VAL A 657 10.66 6.30 24.07
N LEU A 658 9.35 6.33 23.79
CA LEU A 658 8.58 7.56 23.56
C LEU A 658 7.78 7.88 24.82
N ASN A 659 8.50 8.28 25.86
CA ASN A 659 7.96 8.45 27.20
C ASN A 659 8.83 9.41 28.04
N ASN A 660 8.25 10.52 28.51
CA ASN A 660 8.90 11.47 29.42
C ASN A 660 9.02 10.93 30.85
N GLY A 661 8.19 9.94 31.18
CA GLY A 661 8.01 9.37 32.50
C GLY A 661 9.00 8.28 32.91
N LEU A 662 9.90 7.83 32.01
CA LEU A 662 10.74 6.65 32.25
C LEU A 662 11.53 6.74 33.57
N LEU A 663 12.02 7.94 33.90
CA LEU A 663 12.83 8.21 35.10
C LEU A 663 12.06 8.91 36.23
N THR A 664 10.90 9.49 35.93
CA THR A 664 10.07 10.27 36.89
C THR A 664 8.89 9.46 37.45
N GLY A 665 8.62 8.28 36.89
CA GLY A 665 7.72 7.27 37.42
C GLY A 665 6.28 7.32 36.89
N THR A 666 5.85 8.38 36.20
CA THR A 666 4.52 8.45 35.57
C THR A 666 4.66 8.66 34.06
N PRO A 667 4.20 7.72 33.21
CA PRO A 667 4.36 7.79 31.77
C PRO A 667 3.44 8.83 31.15
N PHE A 668 4.02 9.70 30.32
CA PHE A 668 3.32 10.64 29.46
C PHE A 668 4.21 11.05 28.29
N SER A 669 3.62 11.45 27.18
CA SER A 669 4.32 12.07 26.06
C SER A 669 3.35 12.96 25.27
N LEU A 670 3.84 14.09 24.74
CA LEU A 670 3.07 15.02 23.92
C LEU A 670 3.18 14.72 22.41
N ALA A 671 4.02 13.75 22.02
CA ALA A 671 4.26 13.36 20.63
C ALA A 671 3.13 12.50 20.05
N ALA A 672 1.88 12.94 20.18
CA ALA A 672 0.70 12.22 19.72
C ALA A 672 0.75 12.01 18.20
N GLY A 673 0.28 10.85 17.72
CA GLY A 673 0.32 10.51 16.30
C GLY A 673 1.68 10.05 15.77
N SER A 674 2.63 9.71 16.66
CA SER A 674 3.94 9.19 16.25
C SER A 674 3.82 7.79 15.62
N THR A 675 4.79 7.48 14.75
CA THR A 675 4.88 6.19 14.06
C THR A 675 6.16 5.47 14.48
N ILE A 676 6.03 4.21 14.87
CA ILE A 676 7.13 3.30 15.21
C ILE A 676 6.94 2.05 14.35
N SER A 677 7.60 2.00 13.18
CA SER A 677 7.33 0.97 12.18
C SER A 677 8.57 0.27 11.63
N GLY A 678 8.49 -1.03 11.34
CA GLY A 678 9.58 -1.75 10.67
C GLY A 678 10.89 -1.90 11.47
N ASN A 679 10.91 -1.54 12.76
CA ASN A 679 12.15 -1.56 13.54
C ASN A 679 12.51 -2.98 14.00
N SER A 680 13.80 -3.29 14.01
CA SER A 680 14.35 -4.56 14.52
C SER A 680 15.12 -4.31 15.82
N ILE A 681 14.60 -4.79 16.95
CA ILE A 681 15.18 -4.59 18.28
C ILE A 681 15.63 -5.93 18.86
N VAL A 682 16.94 -6.07 19.10
CA VAL A 682 17.55 -7.29 19.65
C VAL A 682 18.19 -6.99 20.99
N ARG A 683 17.69 -7.65 22.04
CA ARG A 683 18.14 -7.49 23.42
C ARG A 683 18.70 -8.81 23.93
N LEU A 684 19.98 -8.81 24.26
CA LEU A 684 20.77 -10.00 24.51
C LEU A 684 20.68 -10.46 25.97
N GLY A 685 20.23 -9.59 26.87
CA GLY A 685 20.19 -9.83 28.32
C GLY A 685 21.30 -9.06 29.02
N ALA A 686 20.93 -8.22 29.97
CA ALA A 686 21.82 -7.57 30.93
C ALA A 686 21.80 -8.33 32.27
N GLU A 687 22.90 -8.30 33.01
CA GLU A 687 22.90 -8.57 34.46
C GLU A 687 22.17 -7.42 35.16
N VAL A 688 20.84 -7.42 35.12
CA VAL A 688 20.03 -6.45 35.88
C VAL A 688 19.80 -7.02 37.28
N GLU A 689 20.03 -6.24 38.32
CA GLU A 689 19.63 -6.62 39.69
C GLU A 689 18.14 -6.93 39.71
N ALA A 690 17.79 -8.09 40.29
CA ALA A 690 16.41 -8.56 40.35
C ALA A 690 15.53 -7.58 41.14
N GLY A 691 14.39 -7.17 40.53
CA GLY A 691 13.28 -6.55 41.26
C GLY A 691 12.97 -5.07 41.00
N THR A 692 13.60 -4.40 40.02
CA THR A 692 13.54 -2.93 39.96
C THR A 692 12.60 -2.33 38.89
N LEU A 693 12.38 -2.95 37.72
CA LEU A 693 11.36 -2.54 36.73
C LEU A 693 11.36 -3.51 35.53
N LYS A 694 10.22 -3.74 34.86
CA LYS A 694 10.24 -4.45 33.55
C LYS A 694 10.75 -3.50 32.46
N ALA A 695 11.82 -3.89 31.78
CA ALA A 695 12.39 -3.10 30.69
C ALA A 695 11.72 -3.45 29.36
N PHE A 696 10.95 -2.52 28.80
CA PHE A 696 10.24 -2.74 27.53
C PHE A 696 11.13 -2.41 26.32
N GLY A 697 11.01 -3.20 25.26
CA GLY A 697 11.71 -2.98 24.00
C GLY A 697 11.16 -1.76 23.27
N ILE A 698 9.84 -1.57 23.32
CA ILE A 698 9.17 -0.33 22.91
C ILE A 698 8.30 0.13 24.08
N ASP A 699 8.47 1.36 24.55
CA ASP A 699 7.60 2.00 25.54
C ASP A 699 7.01 3.29 24.96
N CYS A 700 5.70 3.30 24.75
CA CYS A 700 4.99 4.41 24.11
C CYS A 700 3.90 4.97 25.03
N ALA A 701 4.11 6.21 25.48
CA ALA A 701 3.18 6.96 26.31
C ALA A 701 2.39 8.03 25.56
N ALA A 702 2.64 8.20 24.26
CA ALA A 702 1.94 9.15 23.41
C ALA A 702 0.60 8.59 22.91
N ASP A 703 -0.40 9.47 22.80
CA ASP A 703 -1.75 9.16 22.33
C ASP A 703 -1.78 9.00 20.79
N GLY A 704 -2.62 8.11 20.27
CA GLY A 704 -2.90 7.97 18.84
C GLY A 704 -1.73 7.50 17.99
N CYS A 705 -0.74 6.82 18.59
CA CYS A 705 0.43 6.32 17.86
C CYS A 705 0.11 5.07 17.04
N ALA A 706 0.92 4.82 16.01
CA ALA A 706 0.92 3.58 15.25
C ALA A 706 2.24 2.83 15.48
N ILE A 707 2.15 1.62 16.05
CA ILE A 707 3.29 0.73 16.32
C ILE A 707 3.09 -0.52 15.48
N SER A 708 3.79 -0.62 14.35
CA SER A 708 3.50 -1.66 13.36
C SER A 708 4.74 -2.36 12.81
N GLU A 709 4.61 -3.65 12.50
CA GLU A 709 5.65 -4.37 11.73
C GLU A 709 7.05 -4.40 12.38
N ASN A 710 7.12 -4.17 13.69
CA ASN A 710 8.38 -4.24 14.44
C ASN A 710 8.70 -5.70 14.83
N ILE A 711 9.99 -6.03 14.89
CA ILE A 711 10.49 -7.33 15.32
C ILE A 711 11.32 -7.14 16.59
N LEU A 712 10.88 -7.77 17.69
CA LEU A 712 11.56 -7.73 18.97
C LEU A 712 12.04 -9.13 19.38
N LEU A 713 13.35 -9.26 19.62
CA LEU A 713 14.00 -10.44 20.16
C LEU A 713 14.56 -10.12 21.55
N TYR A 714 14.21 -10.91 22.56
CA TYR A 714 14.68 -10.68 23.93
C TYR A 714 14.90 -11.97 24.71
N ASN A 715 15.92 -11.97 25.58
CA ASN A 715 16.37 -13.15 26.31
C ASN A 715 16.54 -12.90 27.82
N SER A 716 15.54 -12.32 28.48
CA SER A 716 15.54 -12.12 29.94
C SER A 716 14.11 -12.14 30.50
N PRO A 717 13.89 -12.70 31.70
CA PRO A 717 12.57 -12.68 32.36
C PRO A 717 12.11 -11.27 32.78
N GLU A 718 13.06 -10.33 32.94
CA GLU A 718 12.79 -8.95 33.34
C GLU A 718 12.42 -8.04 32.14
N TYR A 719 12.42 -8.58 30.93
CA TYR A 719 12.11 -7.81 29.72
C TYR A 719 10.61 -7.83 29.37
N GLY A 720 10.16 -6.79 28.68
CA GLY A 720 8.86 -6.76 28.01
C GLY A 720 9.00 -6.38 26.55
N GLY A 721 8.09 -6.80 25.68
CA GLY A 721 8.10 -6.44 24.27
C GLY A 721 7.67 -4.99 24.10
N ILE A 722 6.36 -4.74 24.04
CA ILE A 722 5.75 -3.43 23.80
C ILE A 722 4.89 -3.03 25.00
N SER A 723 5.14 -1.83 25.54
CA SER A 723 4.30 -1.16 26.54
C SER A 723 3.61 0.04 25.91
N VAL A 724 2.30 0.15 26.12
CA VAL A 724 1.47 1.26 25.63
C VAL A 724 0.62 1.81 26.76
N SER A 725 0.81 3.10 27.03
CA SER A 725 0.01 3.84 28.01
C SER A 725 -0.81 5.00 27.41
N GLY A 726 -0.50 5.39 26.17
CA GLY A 726 -1.28 6.34 25.40
C GLY A 726 -2.67 5.82 25.01
N ARG A 727 -3.60 6.74 24.75
CA ARG A 727 -4.97 6.46 24.31
C ARG A 727 -5.01 6.14 22.82
N ASN A 728 -5.93 5.28 22.41
CA ASN A 728 -6.23 5.00 21.00
C ASN A 728 -5.01 4.62 20.14
N THR A 729 -3.95 4.09 20.76
CA THR A 729 -2.76 3.63 20.06
C THR A 729 -3.05 2.32 19.35
N VAL A 730 -2.57 2.21 18.11
CA VAL A 730 -2.69 1.00 17.29
C VAL A 730 -1.37 0.24 17.37
N VAL A 731 -1.44 -1.03 17.75
CA VAL A 731 -0.30 -1.97 17.78
C VAL A 731 -0.64 -3.14 16.89
N GLU A 732 -0.03 -3.19 15.70
CA GLU A 732 -0.43 -4.18 14.70
C GLU A 732 0.73 -4.87 13.96
N ARG A 733 0.55 -6.15 13.62
CA ARG A 733 1.52 -6.91 12.82
C ARG A 733 2.95 -6.96 13.40
N ASN A 734 3.13 -6.78 14.71
CA ASN A 734 4.43 -6.87 15.36
C ASN A 734 4.79 -8.33 15.70
N GLN A 735 6.08 -8.66 15.70
CA GLN A 735 6.60 -9.97 16.11
C GLN A 735 7.40 -9.85 17.41
N LEU A 736 6.95 -10.53 18.45
CA LEU A 736 7.48 -10.43 19.81
C LEU A 736 7.93 -11.81 20.30
N ARG A 737 9.24 -12.04 20.31
CA ARG A 737 9.80 -13.36 20.61
C ARG A 737 10.72 -13.34 21.83
N SER A 738 10.30 -14.12 22.83
CA SER A 738 11.14 -14.52 23.95
C SER A 738 12.04 -15.68 23.53
N MET A 739 13.34 -15.55 23.80
CA MET A 739 14.35 -16.59 23.55
C MET A 739 14.56 -17.51 24.76
N LEU A 740 13.85 -17.25 25.87
CA LEU A 740 13.88 -18.10 27.05
C LEU A 740 13.32 -19.49 26.73
N LYS A 741 14.03 -20.54 27.17
CA LYS A 741 13.55 -21.92 27.08
C LYS A 741 12.55 -22.26 28.19
N GLU A 742 12.79 -21.71 29.38
CA GLU A 742 11.97 -21.86 30.57
C GLU A 742 11.99 -20.56 31.38
N ALA A 743 10.90 -20.28 32.10
CA ALA A 743 10.78 -19.16 33.00
C ALA A 743 10.14 -19.59 34.33
N GLY A 744 10.62 -19.01 35.43
CA GLY A 744 10.11 -19.23 36.78
C GLY A 744 8.80 -18.47 37.05
N SER A 745 8.70 -17.88 38.24
CA SER A 745 7.54 -17.05 38.63
C SER A 745 7.48 -15.71 37.89
N VAL A 746 8.62 -15.18 37.46
CA VAL A 746 8.72 -13.95 36.68
C VAL A 746 8.91 -14.32 35.21
N ARG A 747 8.03 -13.78 34.37
CA ARG A 747 8.00 -13.99 32.92
C ARG A 747 8.07 -12.66 32.20
N PRO A 748 8.67 -12.61 31.01
CA PRO A 748 8.63 -11.40 30.20
C PRO A 748 7.18 -11.13 29.75
N ILE A 749 6.80 -9.88 29.52
CA ILE A 749 5.46 -9.53 28.98
C ILE A 749 5.62 -9.13 27.52
N ALA A 750 4.99 -9.83 26.59
CA ALA A 750 5.06 -9.47 25.18
C ALA A 750 4.41 -8.12 24.94
N LEU A 751 3.14 -7.95 25.32
CA LEU A 751 2.41 -6.72 25.06
C LEU A 751 1.62 -6.29 26.30
N LEU A 752 1.88 -5.08 26.78
CA LEU A 752 1.15 -4.43 27.86
C LEU A 752 0.41 -3.20 27.34
N LEU A 753 -0.92 -3.22 27.40
CA LEU A 753 -1.77 -2.04 27.21
C LEU A 753 -2.32 -1.62 28.57
N ALA A 754 -1.69 -0.61 29.18
CA ALA A 754 -2.06 -0.11 30.50
C ALA A 754 -1.54 1.30 30.71
N ARG A 755 -2.30 2.13 31.44
CA ARG A 755 -1.80 3.41 31.94
C ARG A 755 -1.19 3.20 33.32
N LEU A 756 0.13 3.25 33.42
CA LEU A 756 0.87 3.02 34.67
C LEU A 756 0.98 4.34 35.48
N GLY A 757 -0.07 4.77 36.19
CA GLY A 757 -0.01 5.98 37.01
C GLY A 757 0.50 5.75 38.45
N GLY A 758 1.23 6.72 39.02
CA GLY A 758 1.76 6.65 40.40
C GLY A 758 0.71 6.69 41.53
N ASN A 759 -0.54 7.08 41.26
CA ASN A 759 -1.62 7.24 42.26
C ASN A 759 -2.96 6.61 41.83
N GLY A 760 -2.94 5.39 41.29
CA GLY A 760 -4.17 4.59 41.13
C GLY A 760 -5.09 4.95 39.96
N SER A 761 -4.68 5.84 39.03
CA SER A 761 -5.35 5.96 37.72
C SER A 761 -4.76 4.91 36.77
N LEU A 762 -5.30 3.70 36.88
CA LEU A 762 -5.02 2.57 35.99
C LEU A 762 -6.06 2.61 34.88
N GLY A 763 -5.75 3.24 33.76
CA GLY A 763 -6.55 3.06 32.55
C GLY A 763 -6.12 3.83 31.32
N SER A 764 -5.75 3.11 30.27
CA SER A 764 -5.74 3.63 28.90
C SER A 764 -7.18 3.58 28.35
N PHE A 765 -7.48 4.38 27.34
CA PHE A 765 -8.78 4.38 26.69
C PHE A 765 -8.61 3.95 25.24
N GLY A 766 -9.43 3.00 24.80
CA GLY A 766 -9.40 2.42 23.48
C GLY A 766 -8.06 1.75 23.16
N GLY A 767 -7.70 1.79 21.89
CA GLY A 767 -6.50 1.16 21.35
C GLY A 767 -6.83 -0.18 20.69
N ARG A 768 -6.04 -0.53 19.68
CA ARG A 768 -6.24 -1.73 18.87
C ARG A 768 -4.97 -2.55 18.82
N LEU A 769 -5.03 -3.78 19.30
CA LEU A 769 -3.95 -4.76 19.29
C LEU A 769 -4.31 -5.82 18.25
N SER A 770 -3.79 -5.71 17.01
CA SER A 770 -4.29 -6.51 15.88
C SER A 770 -3.21 -7.26 15.10
N GLY A 771 -3.41 -8.56 14.86
CA GLY A 771 -2.51 -9.33 13.99
C GLY A 771 -1.07 -9.47 14.50
N ASN A 772 -0.83 -9.30 15.80
CA ASN A 772 0.51 -9.46 16.39
C ASN A 772 0.84 -10.94 16.58
N LEU A 773 2.12 -11.28 16.46
CA LEU A 773 2.66 -12.63 16.65
C LEU A 773 3.53 -12.66 17.90
N VAL A 774 3.13 -13.46 18.89
CA VAL A 774 3.82 -13.62 20.17
C VAL A 774 4.37 -15.04 20.27
N LEU A 775 5.69 -15.16 20.43
CA LEU A 775 6.43 -16.44 20.36
C LEU A 775 7.28 -16.71 21.60
N GLY A 776 7.24 -17.95 22.10
CA GLY A 776 8.13 -18.45 23.16
C GLY A 776 7.61 -18.22 24.57
N VAL A 777 8.44 -18.49 25.58
CA VAL A 777 8.02 -18.51 26.99
C VAL A 777 7.90 -17.11 27.56
N GLN A 778 6.66 -16.64 27.73
CA GLN A 778 6.34 -15.30 28.21
C GLN A 778 4.88 -15.18 28.70
N GLU A 779 4.50 -14.00 29.17
CA GLU A 779 3.10 -13.53 29.16
C GLU A 779 2.80 -12.94 27.78
N GLY A 780 1.62 -13.25 27.25
CA GLY A 780 1.17 -12.77 25.95
C GLY A 780 0.71 -11.32 25.98
N ILE A 781 -0.59 -11.12 25.79
CA ILE A 781 -1.21 -9.79 25.75
C ILE A 781 -1.89 -9.49 27.08
N VAL A 782 -1.50 -8.40 27.72
CA VAL A 782 -2.07 -7.94 28.99
C VAL A 782 -2.74 -6.59 28.77
N VAL A 783 -4.06 -6.54 28.98
CA VAL A 783 -4.85 -5.32 28.96
C VAL A 783 -5.32 -5.04 30.38
N PHE A 784 -4.90 -3.91 30.94
CA PHE A 784 -5.16 -3.60 32.34
C PHE A 784 -5.73 -2.20 32.54
N GLY A 785 -6.86 -2.12 33.25
CA GLY A 785 -7.58 -0.87 33.53
C GLY A 785 -8.18 -0.19 32.29
N ASN A 786 -8.25 -0.86 31.14
CA ASN A 786 -8.63 -0.21 29.90
C ASN A 786 -10.15 -0.16 29.68
N GLU A 787 -10.61 0.88 29.00
CA GLU A 787 -11.97 0.95 28.49
C GLU A 787 -11.99 0.98 26.96
N GLY A 788 -12.63 -0.02 26.34
CA GLY A 788 -12.91 -0.01 24.89
C GLY A 788 -11.79 -0.51 23.97
N ALA A 789 -10.76 -1.20 24.47
CA ALA A 789 -9.73 -1.78 23.61
C ALA A 789 -10.25 -2.91 22.71
N GLU A 790 -9.61 -3.07 21.56
CA GLU A 790 -9.83 -4.18 20.62
C GLU A 790 -8.58 -5.07 20.57
N VAL A 791 -8.73 -6.36 20.81
CA VAL A 791 -7.67 -7.38 20.72
C VAL A 791 -8.07 -8.37 19.64
N LEU A 792 -7.57 -8.16 18.42
CA LEU A 792 -8.10 -8.77 17.21
C LEU A 792 -7.06 -9.63 16.48
N ASP A 793 -7.40 -10.87 16.11
CA ASP A 793 -6.61 -11.67 15.16
C ASP A 793 -5.14 -11.91 15.56
N ASN A 794 -4.81 -11.85 16.85
CA ASN A 794 -3.44 -12.08 17.32
C ASN A 794 -3.15 -13.58 17.42
N ARG A 795 -1.88 -13.95 17.26
CA ARG A 795 -1.40 -15.33 17.44
C ARG A 795 -0.41 -15.38 18.60
N VAL A 796 -0.67 -16.26 19.56
CA VAL A 796 0.21 -16.52 20.71
C VAL A 796 0.55 -17.99 20.75
N GLU A 797 1.84 -18.32 20.70
CA GLU A 797 2.31 -19.70 20.67
C GLU A 797 3.68 -19.89 21.34
N SER A 798 3.88 -21.09 21.87
CA SER A 798 5.18 -21.53 22.38
C SER A 798 5.44 -22.98 21.97
N GLU A 799 6.66 -23.26 21.52
CA GLU A 799 7.14 -24.62 21.24
C GLU A 799 7.71 -25.31 22.50
N GLY A 800 8.12 -24.51 23.50
CA GLY A 800 8.72 -25.00 24.75
C GLY A 800 7.70 -25.03 25.89
N GLN A 801 8.09 -24.49 27.05
CA GLN A 801 7.18 -24.28 28.17
C GLN A 801 5.99 -23.41 27.73
N GLU A 802 4.81 -23.68 28.27
CA GLU A 802 3.61 -22.92 27.94
C GLU A 802 3.74 -21.42 28.26
N VAL A 803 3.11 -20.59 27.45
CA VAL A 803 2.88 -19.17 27.74
C VAL A 803 2.02 -19.06 29.00
N GLY A 804 2.23 -18.04 29.84
CA GLY A 804 1.46 -17.84 31.06
C GLY A 804 0.00 -17.52 30.74
N PHE A 805 -0.30 -16.23 30.62
CA PHE A 805 -1.54 -15.72 30.04
C PHE A 805 -1.36 -15.55 28.53
N GLY A 806 -2.24 -16.13 27.73
CA GLY A 806 -2.33 -15.80 26.30
C GLY A 806 -2.86 -14.37 26.13
N ILE A 807 -4.04 -14.12 26.69
CA ILE A 807 -4.69 -12.81 26.80
C ILE A 807 -5.24 -12.64 28.22
N LEU A 808 -4.81 -11.60 28.92
CA LEU A 808 -5.31 -11.23 30.24
C LEU A 808 -6.02 -9.88 30.18
N LEU A 809 -7.28 -9.85 30.60
CA LEU A 809 -8.05 -8.64 30.84
C LEU A 809 -8.17 -8.42 32.35
N GLY A 810 -7.52 -7.38 32.89
CA GLY A 810 -7.61 -7.01 34.30
C GLY A 810 -8.32 -5.67 34.46
N ALA A 811 -9.38 -5.62 35.28
CA ALA A 811 -10.15 -4.41 35.57
C ALA A 811 -10.54 -3.59 34.32
N SER A 812 -10.80 -4.27 33.20
CA SER A 812 -11.01 -3.63 31.90
C SER A 812 -12.45 -3.84 31.43
N SER A 813 -13.04 -2.82 30.80
CA SER A 813 -14.46 -2.81 30.43
C SER A 813 -14.64 -2.52 28.94
N ARG A 814 -15.69 -3.09 28.33
CA ARG A 814 -16.01 -2.94 26.90
C ARG A 814 -14.86 -3.37 25.99
N VAL A 815 -14.00 -4.28 26.44
CA VAL A 815 -12.91 -4.82 25.63
C VAL A 815 -13.46 -5.91 24.72
N ARG A 816 -13.08 -5.86 23.45
CA ARG A 816 -13.44 -6.86 22.45
C ARG A 816 -12.22 -7.73 22.14
N VAL A 817 -12.29 -9.02 22.47
CA VAL A 817 -11.28 -10.03 22.15
C VAL A 817 -11.84 -10.94 21.07
N GLN A 818 -11.36 -10.81 19.83
CA GLN A 818 -11.92 -11.54 18.70
C GLN A 818 -10.88 -12.12 17.73
N GLY A 819 -11.14 -13.31 17.18
CA GLY A 819 -10.33 -13.88 16.10
C GLY A 819 -8.95 -14.38 16.52
N ASN A 820 -8.63 -14.35 17.82
CA ASN A 820 -7.29 -14.67 18.31
C ASN A 820 -7.05 -16.18 18.31
N ARG A 821 -5.81 -16.58 18.01
CA ARG A 821 -5.35 -17.98 18.00
C ARG A 821 -4.30 -18.18 19.08
N LEU A 822 -4.63 -18.98 20.09
CA LEU A 822 -3.81 -19.17 21.28
C LEU A 822 -3.49 -20.66 21.43
N THR A 823 -2.20 -21.00 21.44
CA THR A 823 -1.74 -22.39 21.52
C THR A 823 -0.66 -22.56 22.58
N ASN A 824 -0.71 -23.65 23.35
CA ASN A 824 0.28 -23.94 24.40
C ASN A 824 0.37 -22.83 25.45
N THR A 825 -0.78 -22.50 26.05
CA THR A 825 -0.94 -21.43 27.05
C THR A 825 -1.55 -21.98 28.33
N ALA A 826 -1.02 -21.62 29.49
CA ALA A 826 -1.58 -22.03 30.79
C ALA A 826 -2.99 -21.45 30.98
N TRP A 827 -3.16 -20.17 30.62
CA TRP A 827 -4.41 -19.43 30.67
C TRP A 827 -4.61 -18.72 29.32
N PRO A 828 -5.24 -19.37 28.32
CA PRO A 828 -5.38 -18.78 27.00
C PRO A 828 -6.12 -17.44 27.05
N ILE A 829 -7.31 -17.38 27.66
CA ILE A 829 -8.04 -16.12 27.89
C ILE A 829 -8.50 -16.07 29.35
N ALA A 830 -8.02 -15.08 30.08
CA ALA A 830 -8.45 -14.78 31.44
C ALA A 830 -9.01 -13.35 31.51
N SER A 831 -10.18 -13.19 32.12
CA SER A 831 -10.77 -11.89 32.43
C SER A 831 -11.06 -11.80 33.91
N SER A 832 -10.61 -10.73 34.57
CA SER A 832 -10.84 -10.49 35.99
C SER A 832 -11.22 -9.03 36.22
N GLY A 833 -12.43 -8.78 36.74
CA GLY A 833 -12.94 -7.42 36.88
C GLY A 833 -13.38 -6.82 35.54
N GLY A 834 -14.39 -5.95 35.58
CA GLY A 834 -14.85 -5.18 34.42
C GLY A 834 -16.28 -5.48 33.97
N THR A 835 -16.74 -4.71 32.98
CA THR A 835 -18.12 -4.72 32.50
C THR A 835 -18.17 -4.81 30.98
N ALA A 836 -19.11 -5.59 30.46
CA ALA A 836 -19.44 -5.68 29.04
C ALA A 836 -18.27 -6.10 28.13
N ASN A 837 -17.43 -7.02 28.60
CA ASN A 837 -16.38 -7.59 27.76
C ASN A 837 -16.98 -8.63 26.80
N VAL A 838 -16.42 -8.67 25.59
CA VAL A 838 -16.86 -9.56 24.51
C VAL A 838 -15.68 -10.44 24.09
N LEU A 839 -15.83 -11.75 24.25
CA LEU A 839 -14.87 -12.77 23.84
C LEU A 839 -15.51 -13.58 22.71
N ALA A 840 -15.19 -13.28 21.46
CA ALA A 840 -15.88 -13.84 20.31
C ALA A 840 -14.94 -14.51 19.30
N ASP A 841 -15.33 -15.64 18.70
CA ASP A 841 -14.60 -16.21 17.55
C ASP A 841 -13.10 -16.47 17.80
N ASN A 842 -12.72 -16.83 19.03
CA ASN A 842 -11.33 -17.16 19.36
C ASN A 842 -11.08 -18.68 19.26
N SER A 843 -9.88 -19.06 18.86
CA SER A 843 -9.43 -20.46 18.77
C SER A 843 -8.34 -20.74 19.80
N LEU A 844 -8.68 -21.56 20.80
CA LEU A 844 -7.82 -21.92 21.93
C LEU A 844 -7.53 -23.41 21.87
N VAL A 845 -6.26 -23.78 21.76
CA VAL A 845 -5.86 -25.19 21.59
C VAL A 845 -4.72 -25.53 22.52
N ARG A 846 -4.78 -26.70 23.18
CA ARG A 846 -3.68 -27.25 23.98
C ARG A 846 -3.25 -26.29 25.09
N GLY A 847 -4.02 -26.22 26.17
CA GLY A 847 -3.80 -25.26 27.25
C GLY A 847 -4.10 -25.80 28.65
N GLY A 848 -3.95 -24.94 29.65
CA GLY A 848 -4.30 -25.25 31.04
C GLY A 848 -5.81 -25.18 31.28
N GLY A 849 -6.34 -24.01 31.65
CA GLY A 849 -7.79 -23.76 31.75
C GLY A 849 -8.21 -22.83 30.62
N GLY A 850 -9.30 -23.14 29.90
CA GLY A 850 -9.72 -22.41 28.68
C GLY A 850 -10.15 -20.95 28.94
N ILE A 851 -11.38 -20.58 28.58
CA ILE A 851 -11.86 -19.21 28.85
C ILE A 851 -12.23 -19.10 30.32
N THR A 852 -11.56 -18.22 31.06
CA THR A 852 -11.79 -18.04 32.50
C THR A 852 -12.20 -16.60 32.80
N ALA A 853 -13.41 -16.42 33.34
CA ALA A 853 -13.92 -15.13 33.75
C ALA A 853 -14.22 -15.10 35.25
N VAL A 854 -13.60 -14.17 35.95
CA VAL A 854 -13.72 -13.98 37.39
C VAL A 854 -14.20 -12.55 37.65
N PHE A 855 -15.18 -12.37 38.54
CA PHE A 855 -15.71 -11.04 38.89
C PHE A 855 -16.05 -10.17 37.67
N HIS A 856 -17.09 -10.51 36.92
CA HIS A 856 -17.55 -9.70 35.80
C HIS A 856 -18.96 -9.14 36.06
N THR A 857 -19.24 -7.93 35.58
CA THR A 857 -20.60 -7.39 35.64
C THR A 857 -21.44 -7.96 34.51
N SER A 858 -20.94 -7.91 33.27
CA SER A 858 -21.55 -8.58 32.13
C SER A 858 -20.48 -9.12 31.20
N LEU A 859 -20.76 -10.29 30.62
CA LEU A 859 -19.84 -11.02 29.75
C LEU A 859 -20.60 -11.61 28.58
N THR A 860 -20.06 -11.42 27.37
CA THR A 860 -20.48 -12.18 26.19
C THR A 860 -19.31 -13.03 25.73
N CYS A 861 -19.51 -14.34 25.69
CA CYS A 861 -18.56 -15.32 25.21
C CYS A 861 -19.24 -16.11 24.10
N SER A 862 -18.90 -15.83 22.84
CA SER A 862 -19.64 -16.37 21.69
C SER A 862 -18.77 -16.96 20.60
N GLN A 863 -19.21 -18.06 19.96
CA GLN A 863 -18.54 -18.61 18.77
C GLN A 863 -17.07 -19.00 18.99
N ASN A 864 -16.64 -19.23 20.23
CA ASN A 864 -15.25 -19.63 20.51
C ASN A 864 -15.06 -21.14 20.32
N ARG A 865 -13.89 -21.52 19.83
CA ARG A 865 -13.42 -22.91 19.74
C ARG A 865 -12.38 -23.16 20.82
N VAL A 866 -12.72 -23.99 21.80
CA VAL A 866 -11.87 -24.31 22.96
C VAL A 866 -11.60 -25.81 22.96
N GLU A 867 -10.34 -26.20 22.72
CA GLU A 867 -9.97 -27.60 22.55
C GLU A 867 -8.75 -27.99 23.38
N ASP A 868 -8.74 -29.22 23.91
CA ASP A 868 -7.58 -29.78 24.61
C ASP A 868 -7.12 -28.90 25.79
N MET A 869 -8.02 -28.73 26.77
CA MET A 869 -7.72 -27.98 28.00
C MET A 869 -7.60 -28.94 29.18
N ARG A 870 -6.55 -28.82 29.98
CA ARG A 870 -6.30 -29.71 31.13
C ARG A 870 -7.31 -29.54 32.26
N HIS A 871 -7.75 -28.32 32.55
CA HIS A 871 -8.57 -27.97 33.73
C HIS A 871 -10.07 -27.81 33.44
N TRP A 872 -10.44 -26.91 32.53
CA TRP A 872 -11.84 -26.66 32.11
C TRP A 872 -11.91 -26.03 30.72
N GLY A 873 -13.08 -26.09 30.08
CA GLY A 873 -13.34 -25.42 28.81
C GLY A 873 -13.65 -23.93 28.97
N ILE A 874 -14.85 -23.60 29.45
CA ILE A 874 -15.27 -22.22 29.74
C ILE A 874 -15.75 -22.16 31.18
N LEU A 875 -15.26 -21.20 31.97
CA LEU A 875 -15.63 -21.05 33.38
C LEU A 875 -15.90 -19.58 33.73
N SER A 876 -17.11 -19.31 34.22
CA SER A 876 -17.52 -18.05 34.84
C SER A 876 -17.68 -18.26 36.35
N LEU A 877 -16.89 -17.57 37.18
CA LEU A 877 -16.86 -17.82 38.63
C LEU A 877 -17.76 -16.91 39.47
N VAL A 878 -17.86 -15.62 39.12
CA VAL A 878 -18.71 -14.64 39.84
C VAL A 878 -19.18 -13.61 38.84
N GLY A 879 -20.49 -13.50 38.66
CA GLY A 879 -21.13 -12.57 37.73
C GLY A 879 -22.30 -11.79 38.34
N PHE A 880 -22.51 -10.53 37.95
CA PHE A 880 -23.53 -9.66 38.57
C PHE A 880 -24.72 -9.29 37.67
N ALA A 881 -24.59 -9.37 36.35
CA ALA A 881 -25.66 -9.11 35.38
C ALA A 881 -25.75 -10.25 34.36
N LYS A 882 -25.87 -9.97 33.07
CA LYS A 882 -25.98 -11.01 32.04
C LYS A 882 -24.62 -11.66 31.72
N CYS A 883 -24.58 -12.99 31.79
CA CYS A 883 -23.49 -13.83 31.29
C CYS A 883 -24.00 -14.66 30.13
N ALA A 884 -23.62 -14.32 28.90
CA ALA A 884 -24.03 -15.01 27.70
C ALA A 884 -22.88 -15.88 27.17
N LEU A 885 -23.08 -17.20 27.18
CA LEU A 885 -22.19 -18.21 26.64
C LEU A 885 -22.90 -18.86 25.45
N THR A 886 -22.70 -18.33 24.24
CA THR A 886 -23.48 -18.73 23.05
C THR A 886 -22.63 -19.32 21.94
N GLU A 887 -23.11 -20.33 21.22
CA GLU A 887 -22.46 -20.86 20.01
C GLU A 887 -21.00 -21.32 20.22
N ASN A 888 -20.59 -21.64 21.45
CA ASN A 888 -19.21 -22.07 21.72
C ASN A 888 -19.05 -23.57 21.47
N ARG A 889 -17.88 -23.95 20.97
CA ARG A 889 -17.47 -25.34 20.78
C ARG A 889 -16.38 -25.70 21.77
N VAL A 890 -16.66 -26.62 22.67
CA VAL A 890 -15.75 -27.09 23.73
C VAL A 890 -15.49 -28.58 23.53
N LEU A 891 -14.24 -28.94 23.25
CA LEU A 891 -13.86 -30.31 22.88
C LEU A 891 -12.68 -30.81 23.74
N ASN A 892 -12.81 -31.99 24.34
CA ASN A 892 -11.72 -32.65 25.07
C ASN A 892 -11.13 -31.76 26.19
N CYS A 893 -11.99 -31.15 27.01
CA CYS A 893 -11.57 -30.26 28.10
C CYS A 893 -11.79 -30.88 29.49
N GLY A 894 -10.91 -30.55 30.44
CA GLY A 894 -11.00 -30.83 31.87
C GLY A 894 -10.47 -32.18 32.33
N TYR A 895 -9.68 -32.87 31.51
CA TYR A 895 -9.25 -34.25 31.79
C TYR A 895 -8.22 -34.42 32.94
N GLN A 896 -7.62 -33.34 33.46
CA GLN A 896 -6.71 -33.36 34.63
C GLN A 896 -7.30 -32.71 35.89
N GLN A 897 -8.60 -32.38 35.89
CA GLN A 897 -9.29 -31.84 37.07
C GLN A 897 -10.56 -32.64 37.37
N ALA A 898 -10.88 -32.81 38.65
CA ALA A 898 -12.10 -33.44 39.13
C ALA A 898 -12.85 -32.48 40.08
N PRO A 899 -14.12 -32.11 39.79
CA PRO A 899 -14.86 -32.43 38.57
C PRO A 899 -14.26 -31.78 37.32
N SER A 900 -14.29 -32.49 36.19
CA SER A 900 -14.03 -31.91 34.87
C SER A 900 -15.21 -31.03 34.47
N ILE A 901 -14.91 -29.89 33.88
CA ILE A 901 -15.91 -28.90 33.50
C ILE A 901 -15.77 -28.61 32.00
N GLY A 902 -16.84 -28.85 31.24
CA GLY A 902 -16.97 -28.38 29.87
C GLY A 902 -17.27 -26.88 29.86
N ILE A 903 -18.50 -26.53 30.24
CA ILE A 903 -18.93 -25.15 30.48
C ILE A 903 -19.40 -25.03 31.93
N GLY A 904 -18.87 -24.04 32.65
CA GLY A 904 -19.14 -23.82 34.05
C GLY A 904 -19.57 -22.39 34.36
N ALA A 905 -20.57 -22.25 35.21
CA ALA A 905 -20.94 -21.00 35.86
C ALA A 905 -21.10 -21.24 37.37
N SER A 906 -20.55 -20.35 38.18
CA SER A 906 -20.74 -20.29 39.62
C SER A 906 -21.15 -18.87 40.00
N VAL A 907 -22.01 -18.73 41.00
CA VAL A 907 -22.44 -17.44 41.59
C VAL A 907 -22.76 -16.40 40.52
N GLN A 908 -23.83 -16.64 39.75
CA GLN A 908 -24.34 -15.69 38.77
C GLN A 908 -25.57 -14.98 39.35
N LEU A 909 -25.40 -13.72 39.80
CA LEU A 909 -26.45 -12.89 40.39
C LEU A 909 -27.27 -12.11 39.34
N GLY A 910 -27.32 -12.62 38.10
CA GLY A 910 -28.14 -12.15 37.00
C GLY A 910 -28.53 -13.31 36.08
N GLU A 911 -28.82 -13.03 34.81
CA GLU A 911 -29.18 -14.07 33.84
C GLU A 911 -27.93 -14.80 33.32
N LEU A 912 -27.90 -16.13 33.48
CA LEU A 912 -26.99 -17.02 32.77
C LEU A 912 -27.68 -17.53 31.50
N CYS A 913 -27.10 -17.26 30.33
CA CYS A 913 -27.54 -17.84 29.06
C CYS A 913 -26.46 -18.79 28.53
N VAL A 914 -26.77 -20.08 28.39
CA VAL A 914 -25.94 -21.06 27.69
C VAL A 914 -26.74 -21.56 26.49
N GLU A 915 -26.36 -21.13 25.29
CA GLU A 915 -27.18 -21.33 24.09
C GLU A 915 -26.38 -21.86 22.92
N SER A 916 -26.93 -22.83 22.20
CA SER A 916 -26.37 -23.32 20.92
C SER A 916 -24.92 -23.79 21.02
N CYS A 917 -24.46 -24.21 22.20
CA CYS A 917 -23.09 -24.67 22.42
C CYS A 917 -22.95 -26.17 22.14
N GLU A 918 -21.78 -26.56 21.63
CA GLU A 918 -21.37 -27.96 21.48
C GLU A 918 -20.31 -28.28 22.53
N VAL A 919 -20.61 -29.20 23.44
CA VAL A 919 -19.69 -29.68 24.47
C VAL A 919 -19.47 -31.18 24.26
N MET A 920 -18.25 -31.57 23.93
CA MET A 920 -17.93 -32.94 23.57
C MET A 920 -16.70 -33.47 24.31
N ASN A 921 -16.78 -34.73 24.77
CA ASN A 921 -15.67 -35.45 25.41
C ASN A 921 -15.10 -34.75 26.66
N THR A 922 -15.96 -34.12 27.47
CA THR A 922 -15.52 -33.51 28.73
C THR A 922 -14.86 -34.55 29.65
N GLY A 923 -13.71 -34.21 30.23
CA GLY A 923 -12.96 -35.10 31.10
C GLY A 923 -12.19 -36.21 30.37
N VAL A 924 -12.14 -36.20 29.03
CA VAL A 924 -11.37 -37.16 28.21
C VAL A 924 -10.35 -36.38 27.38
N SER A 925 -9.09 -36.77 27.47
CA SER A 925 -7.98 -36.22 26.66
C SER A 925 -8.11 -36.57 25.17
N PRO A 926 -7.51 -35.78 24.25
CA PRO A 926 -7.62 -36.03 22.80
C PRO A 926 -7.09 -37.40 22.33
N ASP A 927 -6.12 -37.96 23.03
CA ASP A 927 -5.54 -39.29 22.77
C ASP A 927 -6.28 -40.43 23.50
N ASN A 928 -7.34 -40.10 24.25
CA ASN A 928 -8.15 -40.99 25.08
C ASN A 928 -7.37 -41.71 26.21
N THR A 929 -6.19 -41.22 26.62
CA THR A 929 -5.37 -41.89 27.64
C THR A 929 -5.63 -41.39 29.06
N THR A 930 -5.83 -40.08 29.20
CA THR A 930 -6.16 -39.42 30.47
C THR A 930 -7.66 -39.21 30.56
N ILE A 931 -8.28 -39.80 31.59
CA ILE A 931 -9.72 -39.79 31.82
C ILE A 931 -9.95 -39.34 33.26
N SER A 932 -10.78 -38.32 33.45
CA SER A 932 -11.11 -37.80 34.77
C SER A 932 -12.11 -38.68 35.50
N ALA A 933 -11.97 -38.76 36.83
CA ALA A 933 -12.85 -39.53 37.71
C ALA A 933 -14.28 -38.98 37.79
N LEU A 934 -14.48 -37.68 37.52
CA LEU A 934 -15.79 -37.03 37.58
C LEU A 934 -15.89 -36.01 36.45
N SER A 935 -16.96 -36.08 35.66
CA SER A 935 -17.08 -35.28 34.43
C SER A 935 -18.47 -34.68 34.30
N TRP A 936 -18.50 -33.34 34.19
CA TRP A 936 -19.71 -32.53 34.06
C TRP A 936 -19.66 -31.69 32.79
N GLY A 937 -20.57 -31.97 31.87
CA GLY A 937 -20.68 -31.25 30.60
C GLY A 937 -20.98 -29.76 30.84
N ILE A 938 -22.14 -29.47 31.40
CA ILE A 938 -22.52 -28.13 31.89
C ILE A 938 -22.72 -28.18 33.40
N ILE A 939 -22.07 -27.27 34.14
CA ILE A 939 -22.33 -27.00 35.55
C ILE A 939 -22.77 -25.54 35.74
N ALA A 940 -23.88 -25.34 36.45
CA ALA A 940 -24.34 -24.00 36.80
C ALA A 940 -24.77 -23.96 38.29
N ASP A 941 -23.83 -23.60 39.17
CA ASP A 941 -24.09 -23.52 40.61
C ASP A 941 -24.45 -22.10 41.05
N LEU A 942 -25.44 -21.98 41.94
CA LEU A 942 -25.79 -20.71 42.59
C LEU A 942 -26.18 -19.63 41.56
N ILE A 943 -27.10 -19.97 40.65
CA ILE A 943 -27.55 -19.11 39.54
C ILE A 943 -28.88 -18.45 39.86
N LEU A 944 -28.99 -17.13 39.67
CA LEU A 944 -30.23 -16.39 39.90
C LEU A 944 -31.29 -16.80 38.88
N GLU A 945 -31.07 -16.53 37.60
CA GLU A 945 -31.96 -16.89 36.51
C GLU A 945 -31.16 -17.54 35.38
N ALA A 946 -31.70 -18.58 34.75
CA ALA A 946 -30.95 -19.35 33.76
C ALA A 946 -31.76 -19.69 32.51
N ARG A 947 -31.09 -19.65 31.36
CA ARG A 947 -31.55 -20.22 30.10
C ARG A 947 -30.46 -21.14 29.53
N VAL A 948 -30.75 -22.43 29.46
CA VAL A 948 -29.90 -23.47 28.87
C VAL A 948 -30.65 -24.03 27.68
N GLN A 949 -30.31 -23.60 26.47
CA GLN A 949 -31.10 -23.92 25.28
C GLN A 949 -30.29 -24.37 24.06
N SER A 950 -30.85 -25.29 23.27
CA SER A 950 -30.27 -25.74 21.99
C SER A 950 -28.83 -26.27 22.07
N ASN A 951 -28.39 -26.74 23.23
CA ASN A 951 -27.01 -27.22 23.40
C ASN A 951 -26.87 -28.71 23.06
N LEU A 952 -25.71 -29.09 22.53
CA LEU A 952 -25.32 -30.48 22.29
C LEU A 952 -24.23 -30.89 23.29
N ILE A 953 -24.56 -31.79 24.22
CA ILE A 953 -23.63 -32.37 25.18
C ILE A 953 -23.47 -33.85 24.84
N THR A 954 -22.27 -34.27 24.43
CA THR A 954 -22.08 -35.62 23.90
C THR A 954 -20.66 -36.19 24.11
N TYR A 955 -20.51 -37.46 23.77
CA TYR A 955 -19.25 -38.21 23.85
C TYR A 955 -19.10 -39.08 22.61
N ALA A 956 -17.91 -39.10 22.00
CA ALA A 956 -17.59 -40.04 20.93
C ALA A 956 -17.62 -41.48 21.43
N ASN A 957 -17.07 -41.71 22.62
CA ASN A 957 -17.08 -43.01 23.30
C ASN A 957 -17.39 -42.81 24.78
N ALA A 958 -18.68 -42.86 25.14
CA ALA A 958 -19.13 -42.71 26.52
C ALA A 958 -18.63 -43.84 27.44
N ALA A 959 -18.22 -44.99 26.91
CA ALA A 959 -17.73 -46.12 27.70
C ALA A 959 -16.33 -45.89 28.30
N LEU A 960 -15.63 -44.82 27.90
CA LEU A 960 -14.36 -44.43 28.52
C LEU A 960 -14.56 -43.90 29.95
N LEU A 961 -15.71 -43.32 30.26
CA LEU A 961 -16.04 -42.82 31.58
C LEU A 961 -16.57 -43.95 32.48
N ASP A 962 -16.17 -43.98 33.76
CA ASP A 962 -16.65 -44.98 34.72
C ASP A 962 -18.13 -44.73 35.06
N GLY A 963 -19.01 -45.60 34.56
CA GLY A 963 -20.45 -45.52 34.79
C GLY A 963 -20.88 -45.59 36.27
N ASN A 964 -19.99 -45.96 37.19
CA ASN A 964 -20.23 -45.93 38.63
C ASN A 964 -19.98 -44.56 39.28
N GLN A 965 -19.55 -43.55 38.53
CA GLN A 965 -19.30 -42.21 39.05
C GLN A 965 -20.49 -41.26 38.76
N GLU A 966 -20.51 -40.15 39.47
CA GLU A 966 -21.57 -39.13 39.36
C GLU A 966 -21.35 -38.15 38.20
N HIS A 967 -21.06 -38.71 37.02
CA HIS A 967 -21.05 -37.93 35.78
C HIS A 967 -22.41 -37.27 35.52
N ARG A 968 -22.38 -36.11 34.88
CA ARG A 968 -23.58 -35.32 34.53
C ARG A 968 -23.39 -34.69 33.16
N ALA A 969 -24.41 -34.77 32.33
CA ALA A 969 -24.46 -33.92 31.13
C ALA A 969 -24.82 -32.48 31.53
N LEU A 970 -25.71 -32.32 32.52
CA LEU A 970 -26.10 -31.03 33.09
C LEU A 970 -26.30 -31.17 34.61
N TRP A 971 -25.66 -30.30 35.39
CA TRP A 971 -25.93 -30.11 36.81
C TRP A 971 -26.19 -28.63 37.11
N MET A 972 -27.28 -28.31 37.80
CA MET A 972 -27.65 -26.92 38.11
C MET A 972 -28.23 -26.75 39.50
N ARG A 973 -28.07 -25.56 40.09
CA ARG A 973 -28.75 -25.16 41.33
C ARG A 973 -29.04 -23.66 41.36
N GLY A 974 -30.26 -23.30 41.77
CA GLY A 974 -30.69 -21.91 41.86
C GLY A 974 -30.12 -21.17 43.09
N TRP A 975 -29.95 -19.86 42.96
CA TRP A 975 -29.39 -19.01 44.01
C TRP A 975 -30.36 -18.77 45.16
N LEU A 976 -31.64 -18.48 44.88
CA LEU A 976 -32.57 -18.00 45.89
C LEU A 976 -34.02 -18.37 45.58
N GLU A 977 -34.64 -19.07 46.53
CA GLU A 977 -36.08 -19.03 46.79
C GLU A 977 -36.31 -18.70 48.27
N GLN A 978 -37.11 -17.68 48.53
CA GLN A 978 -37.51 -17.27 49.87
C GLN A 978 -39.03 -17.27 50.01
N VAL A 979 -39.50 -17.91 51.08
CA VAL A 979 -40.89 -17.89 51.51
C VAL A 979 -41.07 -16.81 52.57
N ILE A 980 -42.02 -15.91 52.37
CA ILE A 980 -42.41 -14.90 53.35
C ILE A 980 -43.85 -15.20 53.77
N ASN A 981 -44.00 -15.64 55.03
CA ASN A 981 -45.29 -15.94 55.60
C ASN A 981 -45.90 -14.66 56.19
N PHE A 982 -47.12 -14.34 55.77
CA PHE A 982 -47.99 -13.32 56.34
C PHE A 982 -49.15 -14.02 57.06
N GLY A 983 -49.76 -13.38 58.07
CA GLY A 983 -50.79 -14.03 58.91
C GLY A 983 -51.94 -14.72 58.13
N ALA A 984 -52.31 -14.20 56.95
CA ALA A 984 -53.35 -14.78 56.10
C ALA A 984 -52.86 -15.21 54.70
N GLY A 985 -51.55 -15.29 54.43
CA GLY A 985 -51.04 -15.63 53.09
C GLY A 985 -49.54 -15.87 53.01
N GLN A 986 -49.07 -16.41 51.89
CA GLN A 986 -47.65 -16.70 51.64
C GLN A 986 -47.21 -15.97 50.36
N VAL A 987 -46.11 -15.21 50.42
CA VAL A 987 -45.45 -14.68 49.22
C VAL A 987 -44.16 -15.46 49.01
N VAL A 988 -43.87 -15.77 47.75
CA VAL A 988 -42.71 -16.54 47.33
C VAL A 988 -41.87 -15.63 46.44
N PHE A 989 -40.62 -15.44 46.81
CA PHE A 989 -39.64 -14.74 45.99
C PHE A 989 -38.67 -15.77 45.45
N GLY A 990 -38.66 -15.96 44.14
CA GLY A 990 -37.64 -16.77 43.47
C GLY A 990 -37.62 -16.53 41.97
N PHE A 991 -36.79 -17.31 41.30
CA PHE A 991 -36.42 -17.10 39.90
C PHE A 991 -36.54 -18.41 39.11
N SER A 992 -36.64 -18.29 37.79
CA SER A 992 -36.85 -19.43 36.91
C SER A 992 -35.57 -19.93 36.23
N ALA A 993 -35.61 -21.20 35.84
CA ALA A 993 -34.67 -21.78 34.89
C ALA A 993 -35.41 -22.40 33.70
N GLN A 994 -34.89 -22.16 32.50
CA GLN A 994 -35.37 -22.73 31.25
C GLN A 994 -34.33 -23.70 30.69
N ILE A 995 -34.71 -24.95 30.47
CA ILE A 995 -33.90 -26.01 29.88
C ILE A 995 -34.64 -26.54 28.66
N LEU A 996 -34.29 -26.02 27.48
CA LEU A 996 -35.10 -26.14 26.26
C LEU A 996 -34.30 -26.70 25.09
N ASP A 997 -34.87 -27.64 24.33
CA ASP A 997 -34.33 -28.10 23.03
C ASP A 997 -32.87 -28.61 23.08
N ASN A 998 -32.40 -29.10 24.22
CA ASN A 998 -31.03 -29.60 24.36
C ASN A 998 -30.93 -31.09 24.04
N LYS A 999 -29.73 -31.53 23.67
CA LYS A 999 -29.36 -32.94 23.52
C LYS A 999 -28.31 -33.32 24.54
N PHE A 1000 -28.70 -34.13 25.52
CA PHE A 1000 -27.85 -34.66 26.57
C PHE A 1000 -27.55 -36.14 26.35
N LEU A 1001 -26.27 -36.49 26.23
CA LEU A 1001 -25.80 -37.87 26.11
C LEU A 1001 -24.60 -38.08 27.02
N GLY A 1002 -24.63 -39.14 27.81
CA GLY A 1002 -23.49 -39.50 28.66
C GLY A 1002 -23.85 -40.51 29.76
N PRO A 1003 -22.85 -40.90 30.56
CA PRO A 1003 -23.06 -41.71 31.74
C PRO A 1003 -23.45 -40.88 32.97
N GLY A 1004 -23.85 -41.57 34.02
CA GLY A 1004 -24.13 -41.00 35.34
C GLY A 1004 -24.77 -42.04 36.25
N ARG A 1005 -24.27 -42.18 37.48
CA ARG A 1005 -24.76 -43.20 38.41
C ARG A 1005 -26.17 -42.93 38.94
N THR A 1006 -26.46 -41.69 39.34
CA THR A 1006 -27.79 -41.34 39.90
C THR A 1006 -28.65 -40.52 38.95
N ALA A 1007 -28.07 -39.67 38.09
CA ALA A 1007 -28.81 -38.92 37.08
C ALA A 1007 -27.91 -38.56 35.90
N LEU A 1008 -28.50 -38.31 34.73
CA LEU A 1008 -27.82 -37.67 33.60
C LEU A 1008 -27.93 -36.16 33.69
N VAL A 1009 -29.12 -35.68 34.02
CA VAL A 1009 -29.47 -34.27 34.20
C VAL A 1009 -29.99 -34.07 35.61
N GLU A 1010 -29.42 -33.13 36.34
CA GLU A 1010 -29.79 -32.84 37.72
C GLU A 1010 -29.99 -31.35 37.94
N VAL A 1011 -31.17 -30.97 38.44
CA VAL A 1011 -31.43 -29.68 39.07
C VAL A 1011 -31.55 -29.93 40.56
N SER A 1012 -30.55 -29.49 41.30
CA SER A 1012 -30.39 -29.76 42.73
C SER A 1012 -31.02 -28.65 43.59
N GLN A 1013 -31.29 -28.97 44.86
CA GLN A 1013 -31.69 -27.99 45.87
C GLN A 1013 -30.87 -28.14 47.15
N GLN A 1014 -30.73 -27.04 47.89
CA GLN A 1014 -30.20 -27.06 49.26
C GLN A 1014 -31.10 -26.25 50.19
N ASN A 1015 -31.52 -26.87 51.29
CA ASN A 1015 -32.28 -26.18 52.33
C ASN A 1015 -31.32 -25.33 53.17
N VAL A 1016 -31.61 -24.03 53.33
CA VAL A 1016 -30.83 -23.12 54.18
C VAL A 1016 -31.54 -22.90 55.52
N SER A 1017 -32.86 -22.73 55.47
CA SER A 1017 -33.77 -22.71 56.63
C SER A 1017 -35.18 -23.10 56.18
N ASP A 1018 -36.14 -23.15 57.11
CA ASP A 1018 -37.53 -23.53 56.79
C ASP A 1018 -38.19 -22.65 55.71
N ASN A 1019 -37.69 -21.42 55.54
CA ASN A 1019 -38.24 -20.44 54.60
C ASN A 1019 -37.23 -19.96 53.54
N LEU A 1020 -36.03 -20.56 53.48
CA LEU A 1020 -34.96 -20.14 52.55
C LEU A 1020 -34.30 -21.36 51.90
N PHE A 1021 -34.29 -21.38 50.57
CA PHE A 1021 -33.80 -22.49 49.77
C PHE A 1021 -32.83 -21.97 48.69
N ARG A 1022 -31.77 -22.74 48.42
CA ARG A 1022 -30.97 -22.61 47.18
C ARG A 1022 -31.57 -23.55 46.14
N ARG A 1023 -32.54 -23.05 45.38
CA ARG A 1023 -33.20 -23.76 44.27
C ARG A 1023 -33.87 -22.75 43.33
N PHE A 1024 -34.34 -23.21 42.17
CA PHE A 1024 -35.20 -22.43 41.30
C PHE A 1024 -36.66 -22.53 41.76
N GLU A 1025 -37.42 -21.43 41.63
CA GLU A 1025 -38.86 -21.41 41.95
C GLU A 1025 -39.66 -22.14 40.85
N ARG A 1026 -39.32 -21.86 39.58
CA ARG A 1026 -40.04 -22.40 38.41
C ARG A 1026 -39.05 -22.98 37.42
N LEU A 1027 -39.31 -24.21 36.98
CA LEU A 1027 -38.47 -24.91 36.02
C LEU A 1027 -39.24 -25.27 34.75
N PHE A 1028 -38.66 -24.94 33.60
CA PHE A 1028 -39.16 -25.39 32.30
C PHE A 1028 -38.18 -26.41 31.74
N PHE A 1029 -38.61 -27.65 31.57
CA PHE A 1029 -37.82 -28.72 30.96
C PHE A 1029 -38.56 -29.26 29.74
N SER A 1030 -38.25 -28.71 28.56
CA SER A 1030 -39.05 -28.98 27.36
C SER A 1030 -38.23 -29.30 26.12
N ASN A 1031 -38.75 -30.22 25.29
CA ASN A 1031 -38.20 -30.61 24.00
C ASN A 1031 -36.74 -31.12 24.06
N ASN A 1032 -36.29 -31.61 25.21
CA ASN A 1032 -34.94 -32.12 25.35
C ASN A 1032 -34.86 -33.60 24.90
N PHE A 1033 -33.73 -33.96 24.32
CA PHE A 1033 -33.34 -35.34 24.06
C PHE A 1033 -32.33 -35.80 25.12
N CYS A 1034 -32.69 -36.79 25.92
CA CYS A 1034 -31.84 -37.37 26.94
C CYS A 1034 -31.55 -38.84 26.59
N TRP A 1035 -30.27 -39.18 26.46
CA TRP A 1035 -29.83 -40.57 26.39
C TRP A 1035 -28.82 -40.88 27.49
N HIS A 1036 -29.30 -41.56 28.53
CA HIS A 1036 -28.55 -41.94 29.71
C HIS A 1036 -27.89 -43.29 29.52
N ALA A 1037 -26.58 -43.29 29.37
CA ALA A 1037 -25.76 -44.50 29.25
C ALA A 1037 -25.25 -44.92 30.65
N SER A 1038 -26.10 -45.54 31.46
CA SER A 1038 -25.87 -45.75 32.90
C SER A 1038 -25.58 -47.21 33.31
N VAL A 1039 -25.20 -47.39 34.57
CA VAL A 1039 -25.16 -48.63 35.39
C VAL A 1039 -26.06 -48.44 36.65
N ALA A 1040 -27.12 -47.64 36.55
CA ALA A 1040 -27.81 -46.91 37.63
C ALA A 1040 -27.95 -47.58 39.03
N ALA A 1041 -27.82 -46.76 40.07
CA ALA A 1041 -28.16 -47.13 41.45
C ALA A 1041 -29.69 -47.33 41.62
N GLN A 1042 -30.11 -48.22 42.52
CA GLN A 1042 -31.53 -48.47 42.80
C GLN A 1042 -32.24 -47.19 43.30
N GLY A 1043 -33.44 -46.91 42.77
CA GLY A 1043 -34.30 -45.81 43.22
C GLY A 1043 -33.99 -44.43 42.62
N THR A 1044 -33.25 -44.36 41.51
CA THR A 1044 -32.86 -43.09 40.86
C THR A 1044 -33.60 -42.87 39.53
N ALA A 1045 -33.41 -41.70 38.89
CA ALA A 1045 -34.07 -41.36 37.62
C ALA A 1045 -33.09 -40.73 36.62
N THR A 1046 -33.38 -40.84 35.32
CA THR A 1046 -32.53 -40.21 34.28
C THR A 1046 -32.44 -38.70 34.43
N VAL A 1047 -33.57 -38.06 34.73
CA VAL A 1047 -33.67 -36.62 35.01
C VAL A 1047 -34.14 -36.42 36.45
N SER A 1048 -33.35 -35.73 37.26
CA SER A 1048 -33.67 -35.43 38.67
C SER A 1048 -33.92 -33.94 38.82
N LEU A 1049 -35.16 -33.53 39.12
CA LEU A 1049 -35.54 -32.11 39.16
C LEU A 1049 -35.97 -31.72 40.56
N SER A 1050 -35.35 -30.69 41.13
CA SER A 1050 -35.76 -30.04 42.39
C SER A 1050 -36.08 -28.56 42.15
N ALA A 1051 -37.33 -28.19 42.35
CA ALA A 1051 -37.84 -26.82 42.27
C ALA A 1051 -39.12 -26.71 43.11
N ARG A 1052 -39.73 -25.51 43.19
CA ARG A 1052 -41.09 -25.39 43.74
C ARG A 1052 -42.15 -25.87 42.76
N SER A 1053 -42.00 -25.50 41.48
CA SER A 1053 -42.89 -25.89 40.39
C SER A 1053 -42.13 -26.20 39.12
N ALA A 1054 -42.66 -27.11 38.28
CA ALA A 1054 -42.01 -27.50 37.04
C ALA A 1054 -42.99 -27.86 35.92
N ILE A 1055 -42.65 -27.49 34.68
CA ILE A 1055 -43.29 -27.98 33.46
C ILE A 1055 -42.31 -28.88 32.73
N VAL A 1056 -42.71 -30.13 32.51
CA VAL A 1056 -41.92 -31.15 31.80
C VAL A 1056 -42.72 -31.65 30.60
N MET A 1057 -42.36 -31.20 29.39
CA MET A 1057 -43.13 -31.54 28.18
C MET A 1057 -42.33 -31.69 26.88
N GLY A 1058 -42.79 -32.57 26.00
CA GLY A 1058 -42.19 -32.75 24.66
C GLY A 1058 -40.82 -33.43 24.66
N ASN A 1059 -40.37 -34.01 25.78
CA ASN A 1059 -39.02 -34.58 25.90
C ASN A 1059 -38.95 -36.02 25.39
N HIS A 1060 -37.76 -36.43 24.92
CA HIS A 1060 -37.41 -37.81 24.57
C HIS A 1060 -36.39 -38.33 25.58
N ILE A 1061 -36.79 -39.26 26.45
CA ILE A 1061 -35.95 -39.76 27.54
C ILE A 1061 -35.71 -41.26 27.39
N LYS A 1062 -34.45 -41.61 27.10
CA LYS A 1062 -33.98 -42.98 26.90
C LYS A 1062 -32.87 -43.32 27.88
N THR A 1063 -32.89 -44.54 28.38
CA THR A 1063 -31.90 -45.15 29.27
C THR A 1063 -31.63 -46.59 28.85
N ASN A 1064 -30.45 -47.12 29.19
CA ASN A 1064 -30.09 -48.53 28.99
C ASN A 1064 -30.48 -49.43 30.18
N VAL A 1065 -31.00 -48.87 31.27
CA VAL A 1065 -31.37 -49.57 32.51
C VAL A 1065 -32.81 -49.19 32.94
N PRO A 1066 -33.55 -50.08 33.63
CA PRO A 1066 -34.97 -49.86 33.94
C PRO A 1066 -35.17 -48.93 35.14
N ILE A 1067 -34.77 -47.66 35.00
CA ILE A 1067 -34.98 -46.59 36.00
C ILE A 1067 -36.09 -45.64 35.56
N PRO A 1068 -36.81 -45.00 36.50
CA PRO A 1068 -37.71 -43.88 36.22
C PRO A 1068 -37.12 -42.82 35.28
N SER A 1069 -37.98 -42.23 34.44
CA SER A 1069 -37.53 -41.20 33.49
C SER A 1069 -37.24 -39.87 34.16
N VAL A 1070 -38.12 -39.44 35.07
CA VAL A 1070 -38.02 -38.18 35.80
C VAL A 1070 -38.38 -38.38 37.27
N ASP A 1071 -37.57 -37.85 38.19
CA ASP A 1071 -37.90 -37.70 39.60
C ASP A 1071 -38.23 -36.24 39.92
N PHE A 1072 -39.42 -36.02 40.49
CA PHE A 1072 -39.93 -34.71 40.86
C PHE A 1072 -39.70 -34.35 42.34
N HIS A 1073 -39.12 -35.25 43.14
CA HIS A 1073 -38.80 -35.01 44.56
C HIS A 1073 -39.99 -34.48 45.40
N GLY A 1074 -41.22 -34.88 45.05
CA GLY A 1074 -42.42 -34.47 45.78
C GLY A 1074 -42.91 -33.05 45.46
N MET A 1075 -42.52 -32.48 44.30
CA MET A 1075 -43.06 -31.22 43.81
C MET A 1075 -44.59 -31.24 43.78
N LYS A 1076 -45.21 -30.24 44.43
CA LYS A 1076 -46.67 -30.12 44.53
C LYS A 1076 -47.30 -29.64 43.23
N ASP A 1077 -46.63 -28.71 42.54
CA ASP A 1077 -47.12 -28.05 41.33
C ASP A 1077 -46.24 -28.44 40.13
N ALA A 1078 -46.37 -29.68 39.68
CA ALA A 1078 -45.63 -30.23 38.54
C ALA A 1078 -46.58 -30.65 37.42
N VAL A 1079 -46.19 -30.37 36.17
CA VAL A 1079 -46.89 -30.82 34.96
C VAL A 1079 -45.98 -31.76 34.17
N TYR A 1080 -46.47 -32.95 33.84
CA TYR A 1080 -45.77 -33.92 32.99
C TYR A 1080 -46.68 -34.33 31.83
N MET A 1081 -46.38 -33.86 30.61
CA MET A 1081 -47.24 -34.09 29.44
C MET A 1081 -46.48 -34.24 28.12
N GLY A 1082 -46.96 -35.11 27.23
CA GLY A 1082 -46.42 -35.23 25.86
C GLY A 1082 -44.95 -35.66 25.77
N ASN A 1083 -44.44 -36.41 26.76
CA ASN A 1083 -43.06 -36.92 26.76
C ASN A 1083 -43.00 -38.36 26.22
N LEU A 1084 -41.98 -38.68 25.42
CA LEU A 1084 -41.66 -40.05 24.99
C LEU A 1084 -40.57 -40.62 25.91
N ALA A 1085 -40.97 -41.42 26.89
CA ALA A 1085 -40.06 -41.98 27.89
C ALA A 1085 -40.20 -43.50 28.03
N GLN A 1086 -39.10 -44.20 28.34
CA GLN A 1086 -39.11 -45.66 28.54
C GLN A 1086 -39.71 -46.11 29.89
N ALA A 1087 -39.82 -45.20 30.87
CA ALA A 1087 -40.37 -45.47 32.19
C ALA A 1087 -41.18 -44.28 32.71
N ASN A 1088 -42.11 -44.54 33.63
CA ASN A 1088 -42.95 -43.51 34.24
C ASN A 1088 -42.14 -42.57 35.16
N PRO A 1089 -42.60 -41.32 35.35
CA PRO A 1089 -42.04 -40.45 36.38
C PRO A 1089 -42.40 -40.93 37.79
N VAL A 1090 -41.60 -40.52 38.79
CA VAL A 1090 -41.79 -40.85 40.21
C VAL A 1090 -41.86 -39.59 41.07
N ASN A 1091 -42.40 -39.72 42.29
CA ASN A 1091 -42.59 -38.63 43.25
C ASN A 1091 -43.35 -37.42 42.67
N PHE A 1092 -44.28 -37.72 41.75
CA PHE A 1092 -45.13 -36.78 41.03
C PHE A 1092 -46.53 -36.75 41.67
N GLY A 1093 -47.08 -35.55 41.91
CA GLY A 1093 -48.38 -35.34 42.59
C GLY A 1093 -49.63 -35.81 41.83
N GLY A 1094 -49.47 -36.36 40.62
CA GLY A 1094 -50.56 -36.83 39.76
C GLY A 1094 -51.09 -35.76 38.80
N ILE A 1095 -51.78 -36.19 37.74
CA ILE A 1095 -52.47 -35.29 36.81
C ILE A 1095 -53.65 -34.65 37.57
N PRO A 1096 -53.85 -33.32 37.53
CA PRO A 1096 -55.01 -32.69 38.14
C PRO A 1096 -56.30 -33.31 37.60
N SER A 1097 -57.07 -33.96 38.48
CA SER A 1097 -58.39 -34.51 38.16
C SER A 1097 -59.44 -33.78 38.98
N PRO A 1098 -60.49 -33.20 38.37
CA PRO A 1098 -60.86 -33.27 36.95
C PRO A 1098 -60.07 -32.30 36.05
N VAL A 1099 -60.19 -32.48 34.72
CA VAL A 1099 -59.53 -31.67 33.66
C VAL A 1099 -59.74 -30.16 33.83
N SER A 1100 -60.79 -29.70 34.51
CA SER A 1100 -60.97 -28.29 34.87
C SER A 1100 -59.90 -27.73 35.82
N GLY A 1101 -59.05 -28.58 36.40
CA GLY A 1101 -57.88 -28.22 37.18
C GLY A 1101 -56.57 -28.05 36.38
N PHE A 1102 -56.59 -28.25 35.04
CA PHE A 1102 -55.40 -28.10 34.19
C PHE A 1102 -54.88 -26.65 34.15
N ASN A 1103 -55.79 -25.67 34.26
CA ASN A 1103 -55.47 -24.25 34.27
C ASN A 1103 -55.96 -23.67 35.60
N ARG A 1104 -55.12 -23.71 36.65
CA ARG A 1104 -55.36 -22.87 37.83
C ARG A 1104 -54.71 -21.50 37.61
N PRO A 1105 -55.41 -20.39 37.93
CA PRO A 1105 -54.89 -19.03 37.79
C PRO A 1105 -53.70 -18.76 38.71
#